data_AF-A0A2T5IYJ6-F1
#
_entry.id   AF-A0A2T5IYJ6-F1
#
_cell.length_a   1.000
_cell.length_b   1.000
_cell.length_c   1.000
_cell.angle_alpha   90.00
_cell.angle_beta   90.00
_cell.angle_gamma   90.00
#
_symmetry.space_group_name_H-M   'P 1'
#
loop_
_entity.id
_entity.type
_entity.pdbx_description
1 polymer ?
#
loop_
_entity_poly.entity_id
_entity_poly.type
_entity_poly.pdbx_seq_one_letter_code
_entity_poly.pdbx_strand_id
1 'polypeptide(L)'
;MEILDKNLSPQQEDSIDLRHYWNVVARFKWGIIGLAIAITVATAFVVSTVRPVYRATATLMIEQKQGKTLTSLDDVYGTDGGKEYYLQTQFEILKSRELATRVVTELNIANHPDYLPRSEAEKSWWQQIDWRQLLPRGHQSNPIPSDEEKLTLLVDRFMANLSIEPIRQTQLVKISFESHDRSLTAAVANAMAKTYINSQMEARITLTQQAAEWLSSRLGVLKSNVEVSEKKLQAYREENNLVDSGNNFGVLGLSAGQLQQTNQRLIEAQFKVAEISKRYGSKHPTLIQAELELNEAKKALEIAKADSLELSKKEFKFKELQREVETNRNLYDTFFARIKQANDSLELDTANARVIDKAVVPNAPTKPRKTLIIGISLVLSLLFGAALAFLLDYLDSTFKNAEDVEDKLGISMLGMVPLIKKRKKDTSAIYFLDSKQNGYAEAMRTVRTSVVLSGIDKPHKVVMLTSSVPSEGKSTSAINLAVALAQMERVLLIDGDMRKPTIAKVLGLPPNSPGLSNVVAGTSVLDDCILHVEDANIDVLTAGLVPPNPLELLSSQKFMDLIAKLSETYDRIVIDSPPTLLVSDSLVMSKAVDAVLYVIRSDTTAQNAARTGVNRLRAAKAPLIGVILNKVNMKRAAQYYGTYSSYYAYGDYVYGSSKKKD
;
A
#
# COMPACT_ATOMS: atom_id res chain seq x y z
N MET A 1 -44.54 -15.19 50.74
CA MET A 1 -43.85 -14.18 49.92
C MET A 1 -42.37 -14.36 50.17
N GLU A 2 -41.49 -14.71 49.26
CA GLU A 2 -41.55 -15.03 47.84
C GLU A 2 -40.15 -15.58 47.58
N ILE A 3 -40.04 -16.86 47.22
CA ILE A 3 -38.77 -17.47 46.82
C ILE A 3 -38.60 -17.11 45.35
N LEU A 4 -37.74 -16.12 45.06
CA LEU A 4 -37.40 -15.76 43.69
C LEU A 4 -36.23 -16.62 43.20
N ASP A 5 -36.61 -17.63 42.41
CA ASP A 5 -35.75 -18.40 41.53
C ASP A 5 -34.89 -17.48 40.66
N LYS A 6 -33.57 -17.64 40.79
CA LYS A 6 -32.58 -17.00 39.91
C LYS A 6 -31.93 -18.07 39.03
N ASN A 7 -32.75 -18.70 38.18
CA ASN A 7 -32.27 -19.49 37.06
C ASN A 7 -31.83 -18.54 35.94
N LEU A 8 -30.59 -18.06 36.03
CA LEU A 8 -29.87 -17.52 34.88
C LEU A 8 -29.42 -18.70 34.03
N SER A 9 -30.00 -18.81 32.84
CA SER A 9 -29.57 -19.67 31.75
C SER A 9 -28.05 -19.58 31.56
N PRO A 10 -27.34 -20.70 31.33
CA PRO A 10 -25.96 -20.63 30.90
C PRO A 10 -25.93 -19.91 29.54
N GLN A 11 -25.20 -18.81 29.48
CA GLN A 11 -24.83 -18.17 28.21
C GLN A 11 -24.21 -19.24 27.33
N GLN A 12 -24.89 -19.59 26.23
CA GLN A 12 -24.28 -20.32 25.13
C GLN A 12 -23.05 -19.53 24.71
N GLU A 13 -21.86 -20.10 24.94
CA GLU A 13 -20.65 -19.62 24.29
C GLU A 13 -20.93 -19.64 22.78
N ASP A 14 -20.91 -18.47 22.14
CA ASP A 14 -20.89 -18.32 20.68
C ASP A 14 -19.58 -18.95 20.16
N SER A 15 -19.52 -20.27 20.13
CA SER A 15 -18.42 -21.00 19.52
C SER A 15 -18.46 -20.69 18.03
N ILE A 16 -17.49 -19.91 17.56
CA ILE A 16 -17.30 -19.63 16.13
C ILE A 16 -17.18 -20.97 15.41
N ASP A 17 -18.23 -21.37 14.69
CA ASP A 17 -18.22 -22.64 13.96
C ASP A 17 -17.34 -22.51 12.71
N LEU A 18 -16.04 -22.77 12.88
CA LEU A 18 -15.04 -22.76 11.81
C LEU A 18 -15.41 -23.69 10.64
N ARG A 19 -16.27 -24.69 10.87
CA ARG A 19 -16.74 -25.60 9.83
C ARG A 19 -17.72 -24.93 8.88
N HIS A 20 -18.56 -24.02 9.38
CA HIS A 20 -19.45 -23.22 8.55
C HIS A 20 -18.64 -22.40 7.53
N TYR A 21 -17.63 -21.67 7.99
CA TYR A 21 -16.78 -20.85 7.12
C TYR A 21 -16.03 -21.67 6.06
N TRP A 22 -15.51 -22.84 6.46
CA TRP A 22 -14.85 -23.75 5.52
C TRP A 22 -15.81 -24.25 4.42
N ASN A 23 -17.05 -24.56 4.78
CA ASN A 23 -18.05 -25.05 3.84
C ASN A 23 -18.45 -23.99 2.81
N VAL A 24 -18.55 -22.72 3.21
CA VAL A 24 -18.81 -21.60 2.28
C VAL A 24 -17.70 -21.51 1.23
N VAL A 25 -16.44 -21.51 1.67
CA VAL A 25 -15.29 -21.48 0.75
C VAL A 25 -15.26 -22.72 -0.15
N ALA A 26 -15.52 -23.91 0.40
CA ALA A 26 -15.53 -25.16 -0.35
C ALA A 26 -16.64 -25.21 -1.42
N ARG A 27 -17.81 -24.59 -1.15
CA ARG A 27 -18.93 -24.46 -2.11
C ARG A 27 -18.54 -23.61 -3.31
N PHE A 28 -17.80 -22.52 -3.10
CA PHE A 28 -17.46 -21.55 -4.14
C PHE A 28 -16.01 -21.65 -4.65
N LYS A 29 -15.21 -22.63 -4.22
CA LYS A 29 -13.78 -22.76 -4.54
C LYS A 29 -13.44 -22.60 -6.02
N TRP A 30 -14.24 -23.15 -6.92
CA TRP A 30 -14.01 -23.03 -8.37
C TRP A 30 -14.31 -21.63 -8.90
N GLY A 31 -15.29 -20.94 -8.33
CA GLY A 31 -15.58 -19.53 -8.66
C GLY A 31 -14.47 -18.60 -8.14
N ILE A 32 -13.99 -18.83 -6.92
CA ILE A 32 -12.88 -18.07 -6.31
C ILE A 32 -11.60 -18.25 -7.15
N ILE A 33 -11.24 -19.49 -7.46
CA ILE A 33 -10.05 -19.80 -8.28
C ILE A 33 -10.20 -19.24 -9.69
N GLY A 34 -11.37 -19.40 -10.32
CA GLY A 34 -11.64 -18.87 -11.67
C GLY A 34 -11.50 -17.36 -11.75
N LEU A 35 -12.07 -16.63 -10.78
CA LEU A 35 -11.96 -15.17 -10.69
C LEU A 35 -10.51 -14.74 -10.44
N ALA A 36 -9.80 -15.42 -9.53
CA ALA A 36 -8.41 -15.12 -9.24
C ALA A 36 -7.50 -15.31 -10.46
N ILE A 37 -7.69 -16.40 -11.21
CA ILE A 37 -6.96 -16.65 -12.46
C ILE A 37 -7.28 -15.57 -13.49
N ALA A 38 -8.56 -15.23 -13.70
CA ALA A 38 -8.95 -14.22 -14.68
C ALA A 38 -8.33 -12.84 -14.39
N ILE A 39 -8.37 -12.38 -13.13
CA ILE A 39 -7.76 -11.11 -12.70
C ILE A 39 -6.24 -11.17 -12.83
N THR A 40 -5.62 -12.28 -12.46
CA THR A 40 -4.16 -12.46 -12.55
C THR A 40 -3.69 -12.45 -14.00
N VAL A 41 -4.40 -13.13 -14.90
CA VAL A 41 -4.10 -13.13 -16.35
C VAL A 41 -4.28 -11.74 -16.95
N ALA A 42 -5.39 -11.05 -16.63
CA ALA A 42 -5.60 -9.67 -17.07
C ALA A 42 -4.51 -8.72 -16.56
N THR A 43 -4.11 -8.86 -15.30
CA THR A 43 -3.02 -8.07 -14.71
C THR A 43 -1.69 -8.38 -15.39
N ALA A 44 -1.37 -9.66 -15.61
CA ALA A 44 -0.16 -10.07 -16.31
C ALA A 44 -0.12 -9.50 -17.73
N PHE A 45 -1.25 -9.52 -18.45
CA PHE A 45 -1.38 -8.92 -19.77
C PHE A 45 -1.12 -7.41 -19.72
N VAL A 46 -1.84 -6.66 -18.86
CA VAL A 46 -1.66 -5.20 -18.73
C VAL A 46 -0.22 -4.85 -18.36
N VAL A 47 0.36 -5.51 -17.35
CA VAL A 47 1.74 -5.26 -16.92
C VAL A 47 2.76 -5.63 -18.01
N SER A 48 2.45 -6.58 -18.89
CA SER A 48 3.30 -6.90 -20.04
C SER A 48 3.30 -5.82 -21.13
N THR A 49 2.22 -5.05 -21.25
CA THR A 49 2.11 -3.92 -22.21
C THR A 49 2.80 -2.64 -21.73
N VAL A 50 3.11 -2.51 -20.43
CA VAL A 50 3.79 -1.34 -19.89
C VAL A 50 5.27 -1.34 -20.32
N ARG A 51 5.73 -0.22 -20.88
CA ARG A 51 7.14 -0.08 -21.31
C ARG A 51 8.10 -0.24 -20.12
N PRO A 52 9.15 -1.06 -20.25
CA PRO A 52 10.15 -1.22 -19.19
C PRO A 52 10.90 0.09 -18.93
N VAL A 53 11.21 0.37 -17.68
CA VAL A 53 12.10 1.46 -17.25
C VAL A 53 13.39 0.83 -16.75
N TYR A 54 14.51 1.39 -17.17
CA TYR A 54 15.85 0.99 -16.78
C TYR A 54 16.46 2.05 -15.87
N ARG A 55 17.39 1.63 -15.00
CA ARG A 55 18.14 2.53 -14.12
C ARG A 55 19.61 2.16 -14.18
N ALA A 56 20.47 3.14 -14.37
CA ALA A 56 21.92 3.00 -14.24
C ALA A 56 22.42 3.95 -13.15
N THR A 57 23.49 3.57 -12.46
CA THR A 57 24.03 4.32 -11.31
C THR A 57 25.53 4.49 -11.44
N ALA A 58 26.02 5.72 -11.33
CA ALA A 58 27.44 6.03 -11.15
C ALA A 58 27.71 6.39 -9.69
N THR A 59 28.89 6.05 -9.18
CA THR A 59 29.31 6.39 -7.82
C THR A 59 30.46 7.40 -7.87
N LEU A 60 30.21 8.57 -7.29
CA LEU A 60 31.17 9.66 -7.19
C LEU A 60 31.62 9.80 -5.73
N MET A 61 32.93 9.93 -5.51
CA MET A 61 33.50 10.30 -4.22
C MET A 61 33.83 11.78 -4.22
N ILE A 62 33.38 12.49 -3.19
CA ILE A 62 33.64 13.92 -3.00
C ILE A 62 34.53 14.07 -1.77
N GLU A 63 35.78 14.43 -2.01
CA GLU A 63 36.80 14.59 -0.99
C GLU A 63 36.89 16.06 -0.56
N GLN A 64 36.77 16.31 0.74
CA GLN A 64 37.15 17.59 1.29
C GLN A 64 38.66 17.59 1.50
N LYS A 65 39.44 17.94 0.47
CA LYS A 65 40.85 18.26 0.68
C LYS A 65 40.90 19.52 1.55
N GLN A 66 41.24 19.37 2.83
CA GLN A 66 41.72 20.48 3.65
C GLN A 66 43.02 20.95 3.00
N GLY A 67 42.92 21.94 2.11
CA GLY A 67 44.08 22.67 1.66
C GLY A 67 44.76 23.20 2.91
N LYS A 68 45.97 22.73 3.20
CA LYS A 68 46.80 23.20 4.31
C LYS A 68 47.27 24.63 3.99
N THR A 69 46.35 25.59 3.86
CA THR A 69 46.70 26.97 3.63
C THR A 69 45.59 27.95 3.98
N LEU A 70 46.01 28.93 4.80
CA LEU A 70 45.55 30.31 4.92
C LEU A 70 44.38 30.52 5.88
N THR A 71 44.75 30.98 7.09
CA THR A 71 43.92 31.42 8.23
C THR A 71 43.07 30.34 8.89
N SER A 72 43.69 29.43 9.65
CA SER A 72 42.99 28.74 10.73
C SER A 72 43.32 29.38 12.08
N LEU A 73 42.58 30.44 12.42
CA LEU A 73 42.19 30.67 13.83
C LEU A 73 40.98 29.79 14.21
N ASP A 74 40.41 29.05 13.25
CA ASP A 74 39.22 28.20 13.43
C ASP A 74 39.54 26.73 13.75
N ASP A 75 40.82 26.33 13.80
CA ASP A 75 41.21 24.94 14.15
C ASP A 75 41.06 24.61 15.66
N VAL A 76 40.59 25.57 16.48
CA VAL A 76 40.47 25.40 17.94
C VAL A 76 39.10 24.86 18.37
N TYR A 77 38.10 24.82 17.50
CA TYR A 77 36.79 24.21 17.80
C TYR A 77 36.46 23.11 16.80
N GLY A 78 37.15 21.97 16.94
CA GLY A 78 36.77 20.72 16.29
C GLY A 78 35.36 20.29 16.68
N THR A 79 34.38 20.63 15.85
CA THR A 79 33.05 20.03 15.85
C THR A 79 32.84 19.32 14.51
N ASP A 80 32.66 18.00 14.54
CA ASP A 80 32.49 17.15 13.36
C ASP A 80 31.30 17.54 12.45
N GLY A 81 30.43 18.46 12.90
CA GLY A 81 29.29 18.97 12.13
C GLY A 81 29.68 19.68 10.81
N GLY A 82 30.84 20.34 10.75
CA GLY A 82 31.27 21.08 9.55
C GLY A 82 31.49 20.19 8.31
N LYS A 83 31.91 18.93 8.50
CA LYS A 83 32.12 17.96 7.41
C LYS A 83 30.80 17.48 6.80
N GLU A 84 29.80 17.24 7.66
CA GLU A 84 28.46 16.80 7.24
C GLU A 84 27.77 17.88 6.40
N TYR A 85 27.83 19.15 6.84
CA TYR A 85 27.26 20.27 6.09
C TYR A 85 27.94 20.50 4.74
N TYR A 86 29.27 20.31 4.66
CA TYR A 86 30.00 20.39 3.40
C TYR A 86 29.47 19.37 2.39
N LEU A 87 29.38 18.09 2.78
CA LEU A 87 28.89 17.02 1.90
C LEU A 87 27.43 17.26 1.48
N GLN A 88 26.57 17.66 2.42
CA GLN A 88 25.17 18.02 2.10
C GLN A 88 25.09 19.14 1.07
N THR A 89 25.89 20.19 1.22
CA THR A 89 25.96 21.30 0.26
C THR A 89 26.39 20.80 -1.12
N GLN A 90 27.39 19.93 -1.19
CA GLN A 90 27.85 19.37 -2.46
C GLN A 90 26.79 18.48 -3.13
N PHE A 91 26.01 17.72 -2.36
CA PHE A 91 24.91 16.91 -2.90
C PHE A 91 23.78 17.77 -3.47
N GLU A 92 23.46 18.90 -2.85
CA GLU A 92 22.47 19.84 -3.39
C GLU A 92 22.99 20.59 -4.62
N ILE A 93 24.28 20.93 -4.67
CA ILE A 93 24.91 21.47 -5.89
C ILE A 93 24.84 20.46 -7.03
N LEU A 94 25.03 19.16 -6.76
CA LEU A 94 24.89 18.09 -7.76
C LEU A 94 23.46 18.00 -8.33
N LYS A 95 22.45 18.37 -7.54
CA LYS A 95 21.03 18.48 -7.94
C LYS A 95 20.68 19.83 -8.57
N SER A 96 21.65 20.72 -8.77
CA SER A 96 21.37 22.04 -9.35
C SER A 96 20.87 21.92 -10.79
N ARG A 97 19.92 22.79 -11.14
CA ARG A 97 19.38 22.89 -12.50
C ARG A 97 20.48 23.19 -13.52
N GLU A 98 21.49 23.97 -13.15
CA GLU A 98 22.57 24.37 -14.04
C GLU A 98 23.33 23.16 -14.61
N LEU A 99 23.72 22.22 -13.75
CA LEU A 99 24.40 20.99 -14.17
C LEU A 99 23.51 20.12 -15.05
N ALA A 100 22.22 20.01 -14.69
CA ALA A 100 21.24 19.29 -15.49
C ALA A 100 21.07 19.89 -16.89
N THR A 101 20.99 21.23 -17.00
CA THR A 101 20.93 21.93 -18.28
C THR A 101 22.18 21.67 -19.13
N ARG A 102 23.38 21.72 -18.53
CA ARG A 102 24.64 21.41 -19.24
C ARG A 102 24.65 19.98 -19.78
N VAL A 103 24.18 18.99 -19.02
CA VAL A 103 24.12 17.59 -19.47
C VAL A 103 23.05 17.39 -20.55
N VAL A 104 21.90 18.05 -20.41
CA VAL A 104 20.83 18.04 -21.40
C VAL A 104 21.31 18.54 -22.75
N THR A 105 22.09 19.62 -22.77
CA THR A 105 22.65 20.19 -24.01
C THR A 105 23.82 19.36 -24.53
N GLU A 106 24.74 18.90 -23.68
CA GLU A 106 25.89 18.06 -24.07
C GLU A 106 25.45 16.74 -24.72
N LEU A 107 24.43 16.08 -24.16
CA LEU A 107 23.90 14.81 -24.68
C LEU A 107 22.78 14.99 -25.71
N ASN A 108 22.44 16.23 -26.07
CA ASN A 108 21.37 16.56 -27.01
C ASN A 108 20.03 15.84 -26.71
N ILE A 109 19.63 15.84 -25.43
CA ILE A 109 18.47 15.08 -24.91
C ILE A 109 17.16 15.56 -25.57
N ALA A 110 17.10 16.81 -26.03
CA ALA A 110 15.97 17.38 -26.75
C ALA A 110 15.54 16.57 -27.98
N ASN A 111 16.47 15.88 -28.64
CA ASN A 111 16.20 15.07 -29.82
C ASN A 111 15.97 13.58 -29.51
N HIS A 112 16.03 13.19 -28.24
CA HIS A 112 15.92 11.78 -27.86
C HIS A 112 14.46 11.29 -27.87
N PRO A 113 14.15 10.08 -28.39
CA PRO A 113 12.78 9.56 -28.51
C PRO A 113 11.93 9.61 -27.22
N ASP A 114 12.56 9.41 -26.06
CA ASP A 114 11.90 9.48 -24.74
C ASP A 114 11.45 10.89 -24.33
N TYR A 115 12.07 11.93 -24.90
CA TYR A 115 11.84 13.33 -24.52
C TYR A 115 11.08 14.13 -25.57
N LEU A 116 10.93 13.60 -26.78
CA LEU A 116 10.04 14.14 -27.81
C LEU A 116 8.60 14.24 -27.28
N PRO A 117 7.86 15.32 -27.59
CA PRO A 117 6.45 15.41 -27.24
C PRO A 117 5.71 14.24 -27.89
N ARG A 118 5.02 13.44 -27.06
CA ARG A 118 4.23 12.29 -27.54
C ARG A 118 3.23 12.78 -28.58
N SER A 119 3.32 12.25 -29.80
CA SER A 119 2.27 12.39 -30.81
C SER A 119 0.93 11.91 -30.24
N GLU A 120 -0.17 12.60 -30.56
CA GLU A 120 -1.52 12.26 -30.09
C GLU A 120 -1.96 10.81 -30.40
N ALA A 121 -1.25 10.13 -31.31
CA ALA A 121 -1.49 8.76 -31.73
C ALA A 121 -1.12 7.66 -30.70
N GLU A 122 -0.42 7.97 -29.59
CA GLU A 122 -0.02 6.97 -28.56
C GLU A 122 -0.87 7.03 -27.26
N LYS A 123 -2.06 7.64 -27.27
CA LYS A 123 -2.96 7.65 -26.09
C LYS A 123 -3.59 6.25 -25.89
N SER A 124 -3.37 5.65 -24.71
CA SER A 124 -4.00 4.38 -24.30
C SER A 124 -5.52 4.46 -24.39
N TRP A 125 -6.21 3.35 -24.68
CA TRP A 125 -7.65 3.34 -25.00
C TRP A 125 -8.56 4.01 -23.95
N TRP A 126 -8.17 4.03 -22.67
CA TRP A 126 -8.89 4.75 -21.61
C TRP A 126 -8.69 6.28 -21.65
N GLN A 127 -7.57 6.75 -22.20
CA GLN A 127 -7.26 8.19 -22.39
C GLN A 127 -7.92 8.76 -23.66
N GLN A 128 -8.54 7.91 -24.47
CA GLN A 128 -9.39 8.30 -25.60
C GLN A 128 -10.84 8.61 -25.15
N ILE A 129 -11.19 8.28 -23.90
CA ILE A 129 -12.48 8.64 -23.31
C ILE A 129 -12.40 10.11 -22.89
N ASP A 130 -12.94 10.99 -23.73
CA ASP A 130 -12.83 12.44 -23.56
C ASP A 130 -13.96 12.99 -22.68
N TRP A 131 -13.85 12.77 -21.37
CA TRP A 131 -14.76 13.30 -20.35
C TRP A 131 -14.83 14.83 -20.32
N ARG A 132 -13.92 15.52 -21.01
CA ARG A 132 -13.92 16.99 -21.17
C ARG A 132 -15.04 17.51 -22.06
N GLN A 133 -15.71 16.65 -22.83
CA GLN A 133 -16.90 17.01 -23.61
C GLN A 133 -18.13 17.32 -22.72
N LEU A 134 -18.07 16.97 -21.43
CA LEU A 134 -19.11 17.26 -20.42
C LEU A 134 -18.86 18.57 -19.64
N LEU A 135 -17.75 19.28 -19.89
CA LEU A 135 -17.42 20.54 -19.20
C LEU A 135 -17.76 21.77 -20.08
N PRO A 136 -18.19 22.91 -19.50
CA PRO A 136 -18.47 24.13 -20.25
C PRO A 136 -17.23 24.62 -21.01
N ARG A 137 -17.41 25.02 -22.28
CA ARG A 137 -16.32 25.45 -23.18
C ARG A 137 -15.66 26.72 -22.64
N GLY A 138 -14.45 26.57 -22.06
CA GLY A 138 -13.64 27.67 -21.57
C GLY A 138 -12.12 27.46 -21.69
N HIS A 139 -11.64 26.47 -22.45
CA HIS A 139 -10.20 26.26 -22.63
C HIS A 139 -9.71 26.94 -23.91
N GLN A 140 -9.10 28.12 -23.74
CA GLN A 140 -8.22 28.68 -24.75
C GLN A 140 -7.02 27.74 -24.92
N SER A 141 -6.60 27.49 -26.15
CA SER A 141 -5.36 26.77 -26.45
C SER A 141 -4.19 27.50 -25.83
N ASN A 142 -3.37 26.81 -25.02
CA ASN A 142 -2.13 27.39 -24.51
C ASN A 142 -1.28 27.91 -25.69
N PRO A 143 -0.67 29.10 -25.57
CA PRO A 143 0.28 29.57 -26.57
C PRO A 143 1.40 28.54 -26.76
N ILE A 144 1.91 28.44 -27.98
CA ILE A 144 3.02 27.54 -28.32
C ILE A 144 4.20 27.94 -27.42
N PRO A 145 4.75 27.01 -26.60
CA PRO A 145 5.81 27.37 -25.66
C PRO A 145 7.01 27.96 -26.39
N SER A 146 7.60 29.01 -25.82
CA SER A 146 8.89 29.55 -26.26
C SER A 146 9.98 28.46 -26.16
N ASP A 147 11.06 28.59 -26.92
CA ASP A 147 12.16 27.60 -26.87
C ASP A 147 12.81 27.51 -25.48
N GLU A 148 12.82 28.62 -24.73
CA GLU A 148 13.24 28.64 -23.31
C GLU A 148 12.27 27.86 -22.40
N GLU A 149 10.96 27.94 -22.66
CA GLU A 149 9.95 27.20 -21.90
C GLU A 149 10.02 25.70 -22.21
N LYS A 150 10.26 25.33 -23.48
CA LYS A 150 10.51 23.93 -23.87
C LYS A 150 11.73 23.36 -23.17
N LEU A 151 12.82 24.13 -23.11
CA LEU A 151 14.03 23.72 -22.41
C LEU A 151 13.76 23.55 -20.91
N THR A 152 13.02 24.48 -20.30
CA THR A 152 12.65 24.41 -18.88
C THR A 152 11.86 23.15 -18.56
N LEU A 153 10.81 22.86 -19.35
CA LEU A 153 9.97 21.66 -19.21
C LEU A 153 10.77 20.37 -19.45
N LEU A 154 11.73 20.40 -20.37
CA LEU A 154 12.60 19.25 -20.63
C LEU A 154 13.53 19.00 -19.44
N VAL A 155 14.14 20.05 -18.89
CA VAL A 155 15.00 19.95 -17.71
C VAL A 155 14.18 19.50 -16.49
N ASP A 156 12.92 19.93 -16.35
CA ASP A 156 12.02 19.41 -15.30
C ASP A 156 11.81 17.91 -15.41
N ARG A 157 11.50 17.43 -16.62
CA ARG A 157 11.31 15.99 -16.89
C ARG A 157 12.61 15.21 -16.68
N PHE A 158 13.74 15.79 -17.06
CA PHE A 158 15.06 15.20 -16.84
C PHE A 158 15.36 15.07 -15.34
N MET A 159 15.15 16.14 -14.57
CA MET A 159 15.35 16.19 -13.12
C MET A 159 14.44 15.21 -12.38
N ALA A 160 13.19 15.04 -12.81
CA ALA A 160 12.26 14.07 -12.23
C ALA A 160 12.75 12.61 -12.35
N ASN A 161 13.57 12.32 -13.37
CA ASN A 161 14.15 11.01 -13.61
C ASN A 161 15.57 10.84 -13.05
N LEU A 162 16.16 11.91 -12.52
CA LEU A 162 17.49 11.92 -11.90
C LEU A 162 17.37 11.78 -10.38
N SER A 163 18.02 10.77 -9.81
CA SER A 163 18.13 10.57 -8.36
C SER A 163 19.57 10.71 -7.91
N ILE A 164 19.81 11.59 -6.94
CA ILE A 164 21.11 11.80 -6.31
C ILE A 164 20.97 11.44 -4.83
N GLU A 165 21.55 10.31 -4.47
CA GLU A 165 21.39 9.69 -3.15
C GLU A 165 22.76 9.56 -2.45
N PRO A 166 22.98 10.26 -1.33
CA PRO A 166 24.20 10.11 -0.56
C PRO A 166 24.22 8.80 0.21
N ILE A 167 25.40 8.18 0.34
CA ILE A 167 25.56 6.99 1.17
C ILE A 167 25.93 7.45 2.60
N ARG A 168 25.07 7.11 3.56
CA ARG A 168 25.21 7.55 4.96
C ARG A 168 26.59 7.23 5.52
N GLN A 169 27.17 8.18 6.26
CA GLN A 169 28.49 8.05 6.89
C GLN A 169 29.64 7.80 5.90
N THR A 170 29.50 8.25 4.64
CA THR A 170 30.57 8.15 3.64
C THR A 170 30.68 9.44 2.81
N GLN A 171 31.77 9.55 2.06
CA GLN A 171 32.01 10.60 1.06
C GLN A 171 31.46 10.24 -0.33
N LEU A 172 30.61 9.21 -0.42
CA LEU A 172 30.11 8.67 -1.68
C LEU A 172 28.69 9.15 -1.96
N VAL A 173 28.44 9.51 -3.22
CA VAL A 173 27.12 9.83 -3.75
C VAL A 173 26.81 8.95 -4.96
N LYS A 174 25.60 8.39 -4.97
CA LYS A 174 25.07 7.62 -6.08
C LYS A 174 24.26 8.54 -6.98
N ILE A 175 24.66 8.63 -8.23
CA ILE A 175 23.95 9.37 -9.28
C ILE A 175 23.24 8.34 -10.14
N SER A 176 21.91 8.29 -10.07
CA SER A 176 21.08 7.34 -10.83
C SER A 176 20.17 8.06 -11.80
N PHE A 177 19.97 7.49 -12.98
CA PHE A 177 19.01 8.02 -13.96
C PHE A 177 18.06 6.93 -14.45
N GLU A 178 16.78 7.26 -14.57
CA GLU A 178 15.72 6.37 -15.03
C GLU A 178 15.21 6.77 -16.44
N SER A 179 15.21 5.83 -17.39
CA SER A 179 14.69 6.06 -18.76
C SER A 179 14.27 4.73 -19.41
N HIS A 180 13.50 4.79 -20.48
CA HIS A 180 13.13 3.61 -21.26
C HIS A 180 14.27 3.12 -22.16
N ASP A 181 15.23 3.99 -22.49
CA ASP A 181 16.44 3.60 -23.18
C ASP A 181 17.56 3.19 -22.20
N ARG A 182 18.17 2.03 -22.45
CA ARG A 182 19.23 1.47 -21.62
C ARG A 182 20.52 2.27 -21.78
N SER A 183 20.89 2.65 -22.99
CA SER A 183 22.13 3.38 -23.27
C SER A 183 22.11 4.76 -22.63
N LEU A 184 21.00 5.49 -22.78
CA LEU A 184 20.85 6.84 -22.22
C LEU A 184 21.04 6.84 -20.70
N THR A 185 20.53 5.84 -19.97
CA THR A 185 20.66 5.81 -18.50
C THR A 185 22.10 5.83 -18.02
N ALA A 186 22.97 5.02 -18.63
CA ALA A 186 24.39 4.98 -18.27
C ALA A 186 25.12 6.24 -18.75
N ALA A 187 24.80 6.73 -19.95
CA ALA A 187 25.41 7.94 -20.50
C ALA A 187 25.12 9.16 -19.62
N VAL A 188 23.87 9.36 -19.20
CA VAL A 188 23.46 10.49 -18.35
C VAL A 188 24.11 10.44 -16.97
N ALA A 189 24.09 9.29 -16.29
CA ALA A 189 24.70 9.16 -14.96
C ALA A 189 26.21 9.45 -14.99
N ASN A 190 26.91 8.97 -16.02
CA ASN A 190 28.34 9.25 -16.22
C ASN A 190 28.59 10.71 -16.62
N ALA A 191 27.75 11.30 -17.47
CA ALA A 191 27.85 12.69 -17.87
C ALA A 191 27.65 13.63 -16.68
N MET A 192 26.63 13.42 -15.85
CA MET A 192 26.41 14.19 -14.62
C MET A 192 27.63 14.19 -13.70
N ALA A 193 28.26 13.03 -13.49
CA ALA A 193 29.48 12.92 -12.69
C ALA A 193 30.64 13.75 -13.30
N LYS A 194 30.84 13.64 -14.61
CA LYS A 194 31.88 14.36 -15.35
C LYS A 194 31.63 15.88 -15.34
N THR A 195 30.41 16.33 -15.60
CA THR A 195 30.03 17.74 -15.64
C THR A 195 30.20 18.40 -14.27
N TYR A 196 29.87 17.69 -13.18
CA TYR A 196 30.14 18.18 -11.83
C TYR A 196 31.63 18.34 -11.55
N ILE A 197 32.45 17.32 -11.86
CA ILE A 197 33.91 17.38 -11.70
C ILE A 197 34.49 18.58 -12.46
N ASN A 198 34.08 18.74 -13.72
CA ASN A 198 34.52 19.85 -14.57
C ASN A 198 34.08 21.21 -14.03
N SER A 199 32.84 21.34 -13.57
CA SER A 199 32.31 22.58 -12.99
C SER A 199 33.05 22.98 -11.71
N GLN A 200 33.39 22.02 -10.84
CA GLN A 200 34.18 22.29 -9.63
C GLN A 200 35.62 22.72 -9.97
N MET A 201 36.22 22.09 -10.98
CA MET A 201 37.54 22.46 -11.48
C MET A 201 37.52 23.89 -12.07
N GLU A 202 36.53 24.20 -12.90
CA GLU A 202 36.33 25.53 -13.50
C GLU A 202 36.15 26.63 -12.44
N ALA A 203 35.26 26.40 -11.47
CA ALA A 203 35.03 27.33 -10.37
C ALA A 203 36.30 27.59 -9.55
N ARG A 204 37.08 26.53 -9.27
CA ARG A 204 38.33 26.65 -8.52
C ARG A 204 39.43 27.36 -9.31
N ILE A 205 39.57 27.05 -10.60
CA ILE A 205 40.51 27.74 -11.48
C ILE A 205 40.16 29.23 -11.51
N THR A 206 38.89 29.58 -11.64
CA THR A 206 38.41 30.97 -11.65
C THR A 206 38.75 31.69 -10.35
N LEU A 207 38.45 31.09 -9.19
CA LEU A 207 38.79 31.67 -7.87
C LEU A 207 40.31 31.85 -7.69
N THR A 208 41.11 30.88 -8.17
CA THR A 208 42.57 30.94 -8.06
C THR A 208 43.16 31.98 -9.01
N GLN A 209 42.62 32.12 -10.22
CA GLN A 209 42.99 33.17 -11.17
C GLN A 209 42.67 34.56 -10.59
N GLN A 210 41.47 34.77 -10.04
CA GLN A 210 41.09 36.02 -9.39
C GLN A 210 42.00 36.34 -8.18
N ALA A 211 42.33 35.35 -7.36
CA ALA A 211 43.26 35.53 -6.26
C ALA A 211 44.67 35.87 -6.74
N ALA A 212 45.15 35.23 -7.82
CA ALA A 212 46.43 35.51 -8.45
C ALA A 212 46.48 36.93 -9.04
N GLU A 213 45.41 37.37 -9.71
CA GLU A 213 45.26 38.74 -10.21
C GLU A 213 45.30 39.77 -9.07
N TRP A 214 44.56 39.53 -7.99
CA TRP A 214 44.58 40.39 -6.81
C TRP A 214 45.96 40.46 -6.16
N LEU A 215 46.62 39.31 -5.98
CA LEU A 215 47.98 39.25 -5.43
C LEU A 215 48.99 39.97 -6.33
N SER A 216 48.89 39.79 -7.65
CA SER A 216 49.75 40.45 -8.64
C SER A 216 49.60 41.97 -8.59
N SER A 217 48.36 42.47 -8.54
CA SER A 217 48.06 43.89 -8.35
C SER A 217 48.68 44.43 -7.05
N ARG A 218 48.53 43.69 -5.94
CA ARG A 218 49.11 44.07 -4.64
C ARG A 218 50.63 44.06 -4.66
N LEU A 219 51.25 43.10 -5.35
CA LEU A 219 52.70 43.01 -5.52
C LEU A 219 53.24 44.23 -6.27
N GLY A 220 52.51 44.73 -7.28
CA GLY A 220 52.85 45.97 -7.98
C GLY A 220 52.91 47.18 -7.03
N VAL A 221 51.94 47.31 -6.12
CA VAL A 221 51.94 48.36 -5.10
C VAL A 221 53.09 48.19 -4.11
N LEU A 222 53.35 46.97 -3.63
CA LEU A 222 54.45 46.70 -2.71
C LEU A 222 55.82 47.00 -3.35
N LYS A 223 56.00 46.65 -4.63
CA LYS A 223 57.21 46.98 -5.38
C LYS A 223 57.42 48.49 -5.42
N SER A 224 56.37 49.26 -5.74
CA SER A 224 56.42 50.73 -5.74
C SER A 224 56.77 51.28 -4.35
N ASN A 225 56.21 50.72 -3.28
CA ASN A 225 56.53 51.14 -1.90
C ASN A 225 58.00 50.87 -1.55
N VAL A 226 58.53 49.71 -1.94
CA VAL A 226 59.97 49.40 -1.78
C VAL A 226 60.80 50.46 -2.50
N GLU A 227 60.55 50.70 -3.78
CA GLU A 227 61.28 51.70 -4.58
C GLU A 227 61.20 53.11 -3.97
N VAL A 228 60.03 53.53 -3.47
CA VAL A 228 59.85 54.83 -2.81
C VAL A 228 60.63 54.87 -1.49
N SER A 229 60.56 53.83 -0.67
CA SER A 229 61.28 53.77 0.60
C SER A 229 62.80 53.71 0.41
N GLU A 230 63.29 52.99 -0.61
CA GLU A 230 64.71 52.93 -0.96
C GLU A 230 65.22 54.29 -1.44
N LYS A 231 64.46 54.98 -2.31
CA LYS A 231 64.79 56.35 -2.73
C LYS A 231 64.83 57.32 -1.56
N LYS A 232 63.87 57.23 -0.62
CA LYS A 232 63.88 58.06 0.61
C LYS A 232 65.12 57.80 1.47
N LEU A 233 65.45 56.53 1.70
CA LEU A 233 66.65 56.14 2.45
C LEU A 233 67.92 56.64 1.77
N GLN A 234 68.01 56.50 0.45
CA GLN A 234 69.16 56.94 -0.32
C GLN A 234 69.31 58.46 -0.33
N ALA A 235 68.23 59.21 -0.58
CA ALA A 235 68.24 60.67 -0.48
C ALA A 235 68.69 61.13 0.92
N TYR A 236 68.20 60.50 1.98
CA TYR A 236 68.60 60.79 3.36
C TYR A 236 70.09 60.51 3.61
N ARG A 237 70.61 59.41 3.04
CA ARG A 237 72.03 59.02 3.12
C ARG A 237 72.93 60.03 2.42
N GLU A 238 72.54 60.49 1.23
CA GLU A 238 73.26 61.47 0.43
C GLU A 238 73.25 62.85 1.10
N GLU A 239 72.09 63.32 1.58
CA GLU A 239 71.93 64.61 2.26
C GLU A 239 72.76 64.71 3.55
N ASN A 240 72.86 63.62 4.31
CA ASN A 240 73.56 63.60 5.61
C ASN A 240 74.98 63.03 5.53
N ASN A 241 75.53 62.80 4.32
CA ASN A 241 76.85 62.21 4.09
C ASN A 241 77.11 60.92 4.90
N LEU A 242 76.09 60.07 5.05
CA LEU A 242 76.17 58.81 5.82
C LEU A 242 76.80 57.68 4.97
N VAL A 243 77.94 57.97 4.33
CA VAL A 243 78.65 57.01 3.50
C VAL A 243 79.46 56.08 4.40
N ASP A 244 78.90 54.90 4.64
CA ASP A 244 79.55 53.80 5.36
C ASP A 244 80.93 53.47 4.77
N SER A 245 81.98 53.70 5.55
CA SER A 245 83.36 53.34 5.22
C SER A 245 83.69 51.96 5.77
N GLY A 246 83.03 50.91 5.24
CA GLY A 246 83.46 49.50 5.21
C GLY A 246 83.82 48.77 6.52
N ASN A 247 83.86 49.44 7.67
CA ASN A 247 84.16 48.87 8.97
C ASN A 247 82.94 49.04 9.87
N ASN A 248 82.45 47.92 10.44
CA ASN A 248 81.28 47.80 11.35
C ASN A 248 81.29 48.68 12.61
N PHE A 249 82.22 49.63 12.73
CA PHE A 249 82.24 50.69 13.73
C PHE A 249 81.62 51.95 13.11
N GLY A 250 80.28 52.03 13.14
CA GLY A 250 79.54 53.18 12.58
C GLY A 250 79.97 54.52 13.20
N VAL A 251 79.54 55.63 12.59
CA VAL A 251 79.93 57.00 12.96
C VAL A 251 79.71 57.29 14.46
N LEU A 252 78.70 56.65 15.09
CA LEU A 252 78.45 56.71 16.54
C LEU A 252 79.55 56.07 17.41
N GLY A 253 80.23 55.03 16.94
CA GLY A 253 81.35 54.42 17.67
C GLY A 253 82.55 55.36 17.74
N LEU A 254 82.76 56.17 16.69
CA LEU A 254 83.78 57.20 16.65
C LEU A 254 83.41 58.41 17.53
N SER A 255 82.15 58.87 17.51
CA SER A 255 81.69 59.98 18.37
C SER A 255 81.62 59.59 19.85
N ALA A 256 81.21 58.36 20.17
CA ALA A 256 81.21 57.83 21.54
C ALA A 256 82.64 57.70 22.09
N GLY A 257 83.59 57.24 21.27
CA GLY A 257 85.02 57.22 21.61
C GLY A 257 85.59 58.62 21.85
N GLN A 258 85.22 59.60 21.02
CA GLN A 258 85.63 61.00 21.20
C GLN A 258 85.00 61.66 22.43
N LEU A 259 83.73 61.36 22.73
CA LEU A 259 83.06 61.76 23.98
C LEU A 259 83.74 61.17 25.21
N GLN A 260 84.07 59.88 25.17
CA GLN A 260 84.80 59.23 26.26
C GLN A 260 86.18 59.87 26.47
N GLN A 261 86.91 60.15 25.39
CA GLN A 261 88.22 60.78 25.45
C GLN A 261 88.15 62.22 25.98
N THR A 262 87.20 63.03 25.52
CA THR A 262 87.02 64.40 26.00
C THR A 262 86.54 64.45 27.46
N ASN A 263 85.68 63.52 27.88
CA ASN A 263 85.29 63.37 29.27
C ASN A 263 86.47 62.96 30.16
N GLN A 264 87.35 62.08 29.66
CA GLN A 264 88.58 61.71 30.38
C GLN A 264 89.54 62.90 30.52
N ARG A 265 89.74 63.68 29.45
CA ARG A 265 90.52 64.94 29.50
C ARG A 265 89.93 65.94 30.50
N LEU A 266 88.61 66.03 30.59
CA LEU A 266 87.94 66.87 31.57
C LEU A 266 88.23 66.41 33.00
N ILE A 267 88.11 65.11 33.28
CA ILE A 267 88.40 64.53 34.61
C ILE A 267 89.86 64.78 34.99
N GLU A 268 90.81 64.60 34.07
CA GLU A 268 92.23 64.87 34.29
C GLU A 268 92.49 66.37 34.58
N ALA A 269 91.88 67.28 33.82
CA ALA A 269 92.00 68.71 34.06
C ALA A 269 91.35 69.14 35.40
N GLN A 270 90.21 68.57 35.76
CA GLN A 270 89.57 68.78 37.07
C GLN A 270 90.48 68.31 38.21
N PHE A 271 91.09 67.15 38.07
CA PHE A 271 92.03 66.62 39.06
C PHE A 271 93.26 67.53 39.21
N LYS A 272 93.85 68.00 38.12
CA LYS A 272 94.96 68.97 38.14
C LYS A 272 94.60 70.26 38.86
N VAL A 273 93.42 70.85 38.59
CA VAL A 273 92.93 72.04 39.30
C VAL A 273 92.73 71.77 40.80
N ALA A 274 92.14 70.62 41.16
CA ALA A 274 91.92 70.22 42.55
C ALA A 274 93.24 69.99 43.32
N GLU A 275 94.29 69.51 42.65
CA GLU A 275 95.61 69.31 43.26
C GLU A 275 96.38 70.63 43.44
N ILE A 276 96.35 71.49 42.42
CA ILE A 276 97.06 72.79 42.42
C ILE A 276 96.38 73.77 43.38
N SER A 277 95.04 73.78 43.47
CA SER A 277 94.27 74.66 44.38
C SER A 277 94.50 74.36 45.86
N LYS A 278 94.92 73.13 46.23
CA LYS A 278 95.32 72.81 47.61
C LYS A 278 96.66 73.42 48.02
N ARG A 279 97.55 73.71 47.06
CA ARG A 279 98.92 74.21 47.32
C ARG A 279 99.08 75.71 47.11
N TYR A 280 98.28 76.31 46.25
CA TYR A 280 98.41 77.72 45.85
C TYR A 280 97.10 78.48 46.07
N GLY A 281 97.19 79.77 46.44
CA GLY A 281 96.03 80.65 46.59
C GLY A 281 95.37 81.01 45.24
N SER A 282 94.14 81.49 45.28
CA SER A 282 93.25 81.70 44.10
C SER A 282 93.77 82.62 42.99
N LYS A 283 94.91 83.31 43.16
CA LYS A 283 95.51 84.24 42.19
C LYS A 283 96.85 83.76 41.62
N HIS A 284 97.28 82.52 41.89
CA HIS A 284 98.58 82.03 41.44
C HIS A 284 98.57 81.71 39.92
N PRO A 285 99.60 82.12 39.15
CA PRO A 285 99.63 81.93 37.70
C PRO A 285 99.41 80.50 37.21
N THR A 286 99.93 79.50 37.94
CA THR A 286 99.77 78.08 37.59
C THR A 286 98.35 77.55 37.81
N LEU A 287 97.59 78.13 38.76
CA LEU A 287 96.19 77.75 38.98
C LEU A 287 95.29 78.34 37.89
N ILE A 288 95.54 79.59 37.49
CA ILE A 288 94.83 80.24 36.36
C ILE A 288 95.02 79.43 35.07
N GLN A 289 96.25 78.93 34.82
CA GLN A 289 96.53 78.09 33.66
C GLN A 289 95.75 76.76 33.72
N ALA A 290 95.71 76.10 34.89
CA ALA A 290 94.95 74.86 35.06
C ALA A 290 93.42 75.08 34.95
N GLU A 291 92.90 76.21 35.45
CA GLU A 291 91.49 76.58 35.30
C GLU A 291 91.13 76.89 33.84
N LEU A 292 92.04 77.47 33.07
CA LEU A 292 91.89 77.71 31.64
C LEU A 292 91.85 76.38 30.86
N GLU A 293 92.78 75.46 31.13
CA GLU A 293 92.75 74.09 30.58
C GLU A 293 91.45 73.35 30.93
N LEU A 294 90.95 73.50 32.16
CA LEU A 294 89.67 72.93 32.58
C LEU A 294 88.50 73.53 31.80
N ASN A 295 88.49 74.84 31.57
CA ASN A 295 87.43 75.50 30.83
C ASN A 295 87.45 75.12 29.33
N GLU A 296 88.65 74.97 28.75
CA GLU A 296 88.83 74.44 27.39
C GLU A 296 88.34 73.00 27.29
N ALA A 297 88.70 72.13 28.25
CA ALA A 297 88.21 70.75 28.30
C ALA A 297 86.68 70.67 28.49
N LYS A 298 86.08 71.56 29.30
CA LYS A 298 84.62 71.68 29.43
C LYS A 298 83.96 72.09 28.12
N LYS A 299 84.48 73.12 27.44
CA LYS A 299 83.96 73.56 26.14
C LYS A 299 84.08 72.46 25.09
N ALA A 300 85.21 71.75 25.04
CA ALA A 300 85.42 70.63 24.13
C ALA A 300 84.43 69.48 24.38
N LEU A 301 84.10 69.16 25.64
CA LEU A 301 83.10 68.15 25.97
C LEU A 301 81.69 68.60 25.58
N GLU A 302 81.32 69.86 25.81
CA GLU A 302 79.99 70.37 25.42
C GLU A 302 79.80 70.41 23.90
N ILE A 303 80.85 70.76 23.14
CA ILE A 303 80.86 70.65 21.67
C ILE A 303 80.71 69.18 21.26
N ALA A 304 81.53 68.27 21.81
CA ALA A 304 81.45 66.85 21.50
C ALA A 304 80.09 66.22 21.87
N LYS A 305 79.44 66.68 22.95
CA LYS A 305 78.07 66.29 23.33
C LYS A 305 77.04 66.78 22.33
N ALA A 306 77.13 68.03 21.91
CA ALA A 306 76.22 68.60 20.92
C ALA A 306 76.33 67.86 19.58
N ASP A 307 77.55 67.63 19.09
CA ASP A 307 77.83 66.90 17.85
C ASP A 307 77.35 65.44 17.93
N SER A 308 77.60 64.77 19.06
CA SER A 308 77.13 63.38 19.25
C SER A 308 75.60 63.28 19.36
N LEU A 309 74.92 64.28 19.93
CA LEU A 309 73.46 64.30 20.01
C LEU A 309 72.83 64.53 18.63
N GLU A 310 73.40 65.42 17.81
CA GLU A 310 72.96 65.65 16.44
C GLU A 310 73.16 64.39 15.58
N LEU A 311 74.32 63.76 15.69
CA LEU A 311 74.62 62.51 15.00
C LEU A 311 73.69 61.37 15.44
N SER A 312 73.40 61.27 16.74
CA SER A 312 72.45 60.27 17.26
C SER A 312 71.03 60.45 16.70
N LYS A 313 70.58 61.70 16.52
CA LYS A 313 69.29 61.99 15.87
C LYS A 313 69.29 61.56 14.41
N LYS A 314 70.38 61.82 13.68
CA LYS A 314 70.52 61.42 12.27
C LYS A 314 70.53 59.89 12.11
N GLU A 315 71.28 59.19 12.96
CA GLU A 315 71.33 57.72 12.96
C GLU A 315 69.96 57.09 13.29
N PHE A 316 69.23 57.64 14.27
CA PHE A 316 67.90 57.13 14.61
C PHE A 316 66.96 57.23 13.41
N LYS A 317 66.97 58.36 12.69
CA LYS A 317 66.15 58.54 11.50
C LYS A 317 66.59 57.64 10.35
N PHE A 318 67.89 57.43 10.18
CA PHE A 318 68.43 56.46 9.21
C PHE A 318 67.93 55.04 9.49
N LYS A 319 68.02 54.57 10.75
CA LYS A 319 67.53 53.25 11.15
C LYS A 319 66.02 53.10 11.00
N GLU A 320 65.26 54.18 11.23
CA GLU A 320 63.81 54.19 10.98
C GLU A 320 63.51 53.94 9.50
N LEU A 321 64.16 54.68 8.59
CA LEU A 321 64.00 54.52 7.14
C LEU A 321 64.52 53.17 6.64
N GLN A 322 65.63 52.67 7.20
CA GLN A 322 66.17 51.35 6.88
C GLN A 322 65.19 50.24 7.26
N ARG A 323 64.57 50.33 8.44
CA ARG A 323 63.54 49.40 8.88
C ARG A 323 62.28 49.47 8.01
N GLU A 324 61.91 50.67 7.53
CA GLU A 324 60.80 50.83 6.57
C GLU A 324 61.08 50.08 5.26
N VAL A 325 62.28 50.23 4.69
CA VAL A 325 62.72 49.49 3.49
C VAL A 325 62.70 47.98 3.72
N GLU A 326 63.30 47.51 4.81
CA GLU A 326 63.37 46.09 5.12
C GLU A 326 61.97 45.48 5.33
N THR A 327 61.08 46.21 5.98
CA THR A 327 59.67 45.80 6.16
C THR A 327 58.97 45.68 4.81
N ASN A 328 59.08 46.69 3.94
CA ASN A 328 58.47 46.67 2.62
C ASN A 328 59.03 45.53 1.75
N ARG A 329 60.34 45.27 1.83
CA ARG A 329 61.02 44.19 1.10
C ARG A 329 60.57 42.81 1.59
N ASN A 330 60.52 42.60 2.90
CA ASN A 330 60.03 41.35 3.48
C ASN A 330 58.57 41.07 3.11
N LEU A 331 57.72 42.11 3.09
CA LEU A 331 56.34 41.99 2.61
C LEU A 331 56.29 41.65 1.13
N TYR A 332 57.09 42.31 0.30
CA TYR A 332 57.20 42.00 -1.13
C TYR A 332 57.61 40.55 -1.38
N ASP A 333 58.69 40.08 -0.74
CA ASP A 333 59.22 38.72 -0.91
C ASP A 333 58.22 37.67 -0.42
N THR A 334 57.52 37.94 0.69
CA THR A 334 56.45 37.07 1.21
C THR A 334 55.31 36.94 0.20
N PHE A 335 54.83 38.06 -0.35
CA PHE A 335 53.75 38.04 -1.34
C PHE A 335 54.19 37.41 -2.66
N PHE A 336 55.43 37.65 -3.10
CA PHE A 336 56.00 37.01 -4.28
C PHE A 336 56.07 35.48 -4.12
N ALA A 337 56.54 34.99 -2.97
CA ALA A 337 56.56 33.56 -2.67
C ALA A 337 55.14 32.96 -2.65
N ARG A 338 54.14 33.70 -2.14
CA ARG A 338 52.73 33.27 -2.15
C ARG A 338 52.15 33.19 -3.56
N ILE A 339 52.45 34.14 -4.44
CA ILE A 339 52.04 34.09 -5.85
C ILE A 339 52.66 32.89 -6.55
N LYS A 340 53.95 32.65 -6.34
CA LYS A 340 54.64 31.49 -6.91
C LYS A 340 54.00 30.18 -6.48
N GLN A 341 53.72 30.02 -5.18
CA GLN A 341 53.00 28.86 -4.65
C GLN A 341 51.59 28.71 -5.25
N ALA A 342 50.86 29.81 -5.42
CA ALA A 342 49.52 29.79 -6.03
C ALA A 342 49.57 29.35 -7.50
N ASN A 343 50.56 29.82 -8.27
CA ASN A 343 50.76 29.40 -9.66
C ASN A 343 51.19 27.93 -9.77
N ASP A 344 52.12 27.47 -8.94
CA ASP A 344 52.55 26.07 -8.94
C ASP A 344 51.39 25.12 -8.55
N SER A 345 50.45 25.60 -7.71
CA SER A 345 49.26 24.83 -7.34
C SER A 345 48.23 24.67 -8.45
N LEU A 346 48.22 25.55 -9.47
CA LEU A 346 47.33 25.45 -10.63
C LEU A 346 47.72 24.29 -11.56
N GLU A 347 48.99 23.89 -11.60
CA GLU A 347 49.47 22.80 -12.48
C GLU A 347 49.24 21.40 -11.90
N LEU A 348 49.11 21.26 -10.58
CA LEU A 348 49.22 19.95 -9.91
C LEU A 348 47.93 19.39 -9.31
N ASP A 349 46.81 20.12 -9.28
CA ASP A 349 45.67 19.69 -8.47
C ASP A 349 44.58 18.92 -9.24
N THR A 350 44.36 17.69 -8.78
CA THR A 350 43.24 16.83 -9.16
C THR A 350 41.94 17.40 -8.59
N ALA A 351 40.84 17.36 -9.35
CA ALA A 351 39.53 17.74 -8.84
C ALA A 351 39.20 17.06 -7.49
N ASN A 352 38.51 17.77 -6.60
CA ASN A 352 38.07 17.28 -5.28
C ASN A 352 36.98 16.20 -5.37
N ALA A 353 36.67 15.73 -6.57
CA ALA A 353 35.75 14.65 -6.80
C ALA A 353 36.32 13.68 -7.83
N ARG A 354 36.14 12.39 -7.59
CA ARG A 354 36.58 11.32 -8.48
C ARG A 354 35.50 10.27 -8.65
N VAL A 355 35.37 9.75 -9.87
CA VAL A 355 34.45 8.66 -10.15
C VAL A 355 35.06 7.36 -9.63
N ILE A 356 34.39 6.72 -8.67
CA ILE A 356 34.81 5.43 -8.11
C ILE A 356 34.28 4.30 -8.97
N ASP A 357 33.00 4.39 -9.35
CA ASP A 357 32.35 3.40 -10.20
C ASP A 357 31.54 4.10 -11.29
N LYS A 358 31.72 3.68 -12.54
CA LYS A 358 31.03 4.25 -13.70
C LYS A 358 29.69 3.54 -13.89
N ALA A 359 28.68 4.27 -14.32
CA ALA A 359 27.40 3.67 -14.67
C ALA A 359 27.56 2.74 -15.88
N VAL A 360 27.11 1.49 -15.71
CA VAL A 360 27.06 0.46 -16.76
C VAL A 360 25.64 0.36 -17.31
N VAL A 361 25.53 0.03 -18.60
CA VAL A 361 24.24 -0.18 -19.26
C VAL A 361 23.48 -1.36 -18.60
N PRO A 362 22.25 -1.15 -18.10
CA PRO A 362 21.52 -2.17 -17.38
C PRO A 362 20.96 -3.25 -18.34
N ASN A 363 21.18 -4.52 -17.97
CA ASN A 363 20.71 -5.68 -18.76
C ASN A 363 19.22 -6.01 -18.53
N ALA A 364 18.65 -5.61 -17.39
CA ALA A 364 17.28 -5.90 -17.00
C ALA A 364 16.56 -4.62 -16.55
N PRO A 365 15.23 -4.53 -16.78
CA PRO A 365 14.45 -3.37 -16.35
C PRO A 365 14.25 -3.37 -14.83
N THR A 366 14.27 -2.19 -14.21
CA THR A 366 14.02 -2.01 -12.79
C THR A 366 12.54 -1.88 -12.48
N LYS A 367 11.74 -1.34 -13.41
CA LYS A 367 10.28 -1.22 -13.29
C LYS A 367 9.58 -1.60 -14.60
N PRO A 368 8.36 -2.14 -14.56
CA PRO A 368 7.64 -2.62 -13.38
C PRO A 368 8.16 -3.98 -12.89
N ARG A 369 8.11 -4.24 -11.57
CA ARG A 369 8.43 -5.54 -10.97
C ARG A 369 7.29 -6.53 -11.24
N LYS A 370 7.29 -7.13 -12.43
CA LYS A 370 6.16 -7.94 -12.95
C LYS A 370 5.73 -9.04 -11.99
N THR A 371 6.68 -9.78 -11.43
CA THR A 371 6.42 -10.88 -10.49
C THR A 371 5.74 -10.41 -9.20
N LEU A 372 6.17 -9.28 -8.65
CA LEU A 372 5.59 -8.69 -7.45
C LEU A 372 4.14 -8.24 -7.68
N ILE A 373 3.89 -7.52 -8.79
CA ILE A 373 2.55 -7.02 -9.11
C ILE A 373 1.59 -8.19 -9.36
N ILE A 374 2.02 -9.20 -10.11
CA ILE A 374 1.22 -10.41 -10.38
C ILE A 374 0.94 -11.14 -9.05
N GLY A 375 1.94 -11.31 -8.19
CA GLY A 375 1.77 -11.94 -6.87
C GLY A 375 0.77 -11.20 -5.97
N ILE A 376 0.86 -9.87 -5.89
CA ILE A 376 -0.09 -9.05 -5.13
C ILE A 376 -1.50 -9.17 -5.72
N SER A 377 -1.65 -9.14 -7.05
CA SER A 377 -2.96 -9.26 -7.71
C SER A 377 -3.62 -10.62 -7.46
N LEU A 378 -2.84 -11.71 -7.39
CA LEU A 378 -3.34 -13.05 -7.08
C LEU A 378 -3.87 -13.12 -5.65
N VAL A 379 -3.13 -12.58 -4.68
CA VAL A 379 -3.56 -12.57 -3.27
C VAL A 379 -4.82 -11.74 -3.09
N LEU A 380 -4.86 -10.52 -3.65
CA LEU A 380 -6.02 -9.65 -3.56
C LEU A 380 -7.26 -10.24 -4.22
N SER A 381 -7.11 -10.90 -5.37
CA SER A 381 -8.23 -11.53 -6.06
C SER A 381 -8.77 -12.78 -5.35
N LEU A 382 -7.92 -13.56 -4.67
CA LEU A 382 -8.35 -14.66 -3.80
C LEU A 382 -9.14 -14.15 -2.60
N LEU A 383 -8.65 -13.10 -1.93
CA LEU A 383 -9.35 -12.47 -0.81
C LEU A 383 -10.70 -11.91 -1.23
N PHE A 384 -10.74 -11.19 -2.35
CA PHE A 384 -11.97 -10.65 -2.91
C PHE A 384 -12.95 -11.76 -3.31
N GLY A 385 -12.47 -12.84 -3.93
CA GLY A 385 -13.28 -14.01 -4.26
C GLY A 385 -13.88 -14.69 -3.02
N ALA A 386 -13.09 -14.84 -1.95
CA ALA A 386 -13.58 -15.39 -0.68
C ALA A 386 -14.63 -14.48 -0.04
N ALA A 387 -14.40 -13.16 0.01
CA ALA A 387 -15.37 -12.20 0.51
C ALA A 387 -16.69 -12.25 -0.29
N LEU A 388 -16.60 -12.34 -1.62
CA LEU A 388 -17.76 -12.47 -2.48
C LEU A 388 -18.52 -13.79 -2.23
N ALA A 389 -17.82 -14.89 -1.97
CA ALA A 389 -18.44 -16.17 -1.62
C ALA A 389 -19.23 -16.09 -0.31
N PHE A 390 -18.68 -15.42 0.71
CA PHE A 390 -19.39 -15.16 1.97
C PHE A 390 -20.61 -14.27 1.76
N LEU A 391 -20.48 -13.21 0.96
CA LEU A 391 -21.60 -12.33 0.63
C LEU A 391 -22.73 -13.10 -0.08
N LEU A 392 -22.39 -13.96 -1.04
CA LEU A 392 -23.36 -14.78 -1.74
C LEU A 392 -24.05 -15.81 -0.83
N ASP A 393 -23.34 -16.38 0.15
CA ASP A 393 -23.96 -17.29 1.12
C ASP A 393 -24.82 -16.55 2.15
N TYR A 394 -24.40 -15.36 2.59
CA TYR A 394 -25.18 -14.50 3.48
C TYR A 394 -26.52 -14.06 2.87
N LEU A 395 -26.55 -13.83 1.56
CA LEU A 395 -27.77 -13.48 0.83
C LEU A 395 -28.68 -14.70 0.52
N ASP A 396 -28.21 -15.94 0.73
CA ASP A 396 -28.94 -17.18 0.46
C ASP A 396 -29.90 -17.53 1.63
N SER A 397 -31.14 -17.03 1.55
CA SER A 397 -32.19 -17.21 2.56
C SER A 397 -33.12 -18.41 2.28
N THR A 398 -32.54 -19.60 2.13
CA THR A 398 -33.27 -20.86 1.86
C THR A 398 -33.19 -21.88 3.02
N PHE A 399 -33.93 -22.99 2.91
CA PHE A 399 -33.89 -24.12 3.86
C PHE A 399 -32.94 -25.22 3.35
N LYS A 400 -31.90 -25.53 4.12
CA LYS A 400 -30.85 -26.48 3.74
C LYS A 400 -30.92 -27.76 4.57
N ASN A 401 -31.28 -27.67 5.85
CA ASN A 401 -31.26 -28.77 6.81
C ASN A 401 -32.50 -28.79 7.74
N ALA A 402 -32.49 -29.71 8.69
CA ALA A 402 -33.53 -29.87 9.70
C ALA A 402 -33.62 -28.67 10.65
N GLU A 403 -32.46 -28.20 11.12
CA GLU A 403 -32.39 -27.10 12.10
C GLU A 403 -32.92 -25.80 11.50
N ASP A 404 -32.65 -25.53 10.22
CA ASP A 404 -33.20 -24.39 9.48
C ASP A 404 -34.73 -24.36 9.55
N VAL A 405 -35.40 -25.51 9.54
CA VAL A 405 -36.86 -25.57 9.60
C VAL A 405 -37.35 -25.19 11.00
N GLU A 406 -36.73 -25.77 12.03
CA GLU A 406 -37.11 -25.56 13.42
C GLU A 406 -36.80 -24.12 13.86
N ASP A 407 -35.60 -23.62 13.58
CA ASP A 407 -35.16 -22.27 13.95
C ASP A 407 -35.95 -21.18 13.23
N LYS A 408 -36.21 -21.35 11.92
CA LYS A 408 -36.80 -20.29 11.09
C LYS A 408 -38.33 -20.27 11.16
N LEU A 409 -38.98 -21.43 11.33
CA LEU A 409 -40.45 -21.55 11.31
C LEU A 409 -41.07 -21.88 12.68
N GLY A 410 -40.29 -22.44 13.61
CA GLY A 410 -40.79 -22.91 14.90
C GLY A 410 -41.78 -24.07 14.74
N ILE A 411 -41.50 -25.00 13.83
CA ILE A 411 -42.31 -26.20 13.56
C ILE A 411 -41.38 -27.40 13.46
N SER A 412 -41.80 -28.52 14.03
CA SER A 412 -41.07 -29.78 13.96
C SER A 412 -40.87 -30.27 12.52
N MET A 413 -39.67 -30.75 12.22
CA MET A 413 -39.38 -31.44 10.98
C MET A 413 -39.76 -32.92 11.11
N LEU A 414 -40.67 -33.41 10.25
CA LEU A 414 -41.13 -34.80 10.29
C LEU A 414 -40.25 -35.76 9.50
N GLY A 415 -39.54 -35.24 8.49
CA GLY A 415 -38.58 -36.02 7.72
C GLY A 415 -37.98 -35.27 6.53
N MET A 416 -36.83 -35.78 6.07
CA MET A 416 -36.12 -35.31 4.88
C MET A 416 -36.27 -36.31 3.75
N VAL A 417 -36.77 -35.86 2.61
CA VAL A 417 -36.98 -36.70 1.42
C VAL A 417 -35.90 -36.40 0.37
N PRO A 418 -35.14 -37.41 -0.08
CA PRO A 418 -33.98 -37.18 -0.95
C PRO A 418 -34.38 -36.75 -2.37
N LEU A 419 -33.51 -35.95 -3.00
CA LEU A 419 -33.64 -35.60 -4.42
C LEU A 419 -33.38 -36.81 -5.32
N ILE A 420 -34.40 -37.27 -6.03
CA ILE A 420 -34.26 -38.29 -7.07
C ILE A 420 -33.80 -37.64 -8.39
N LYS A 421 -32.71 -38.15 -8.95
CA LYS A 421 -32.26 -37.78 -10.31
C LYS A 421 -33.16 -38.48 -11.34
N LYS A 422 -34.06 -37.72 -11.99
CA LYS A 422 -34.90 -38.24 -13.09
C LYS A 422 -34.04 -38.90 -14.17
N ARG A 423 -34.24 -40.20 -14.41
CA ARG A 423 -33.72 -40.89 -15.60
C ARG A 423 -34.77 -40.80 -16.71
N LYS A 424 -34.34 -40.65 -17.97
CA LYS A 424 -35.22 -40.53 -19.15
C LYS A 424 -36.24 -41.69 -19.35
N LYS A 425 -36.14 -42.78 -18.57
CA LYS A 425 -36.96 -43.99 -18.67
C LYS A 425 -37.82 -44.31 -17.43
N ASP A 426 -37.79 -43.51 -16.36
CA ASP A 426 -38.63 -43.77 -15.19
C ASP A 426 -40.03 -43.16 -15.39
N THR A 427 -41.00 -44.03 -15.66
CA THR A 427 -42.41 -43.68 -15.90
C THR A 427 -43.25 -43.71 -14.62
N SER A 428 -42.80 -44.39 -13.57
CA SER A 428 -43.56 -44.50 -12.31
C SER A 428 -43.23 -43.34 -11.38
N ALA A 429 -44.27 -42.70 -10.86
CA ALA A 429 -44.16 -41.66 -9.83
C ALA A 429 -44.34 -42.19 -8.40
N ILE A 430 -44.54 -43.49 -8.27
CA ILE A 430 -44.63 -44.21 -7.00
C ILE A 430 -43.22 -44.68 -6.64
N TYR A 431 -42.38 -43.71 -6.28
CA TYR A 431 -40.98 -43.96 -5.93
C TYR A 431 -40.82 -44.86 -4.69
N PHE A 432 -41.83 -44.93 -3.83
CA PHE A 432 -41.85 -45.79 -2.65
C PHE A 432 -41.76 -47.29 -3.00
N LEU A 433 -42.37 -47.72 -4.10
CA LEU A 433 -42.37 -49.11 -4.55
C LEU A 433 -41.19 -49.44 -5.47
N ASP A 434 -40.43 -48.43 -5.90
CA ASP A 434 -39.27 -48.65 -6.75
C ASP A 434 -38.10 -49.21 -5.93
N SER A 435 -37.83 -50.50 -6.12
CA SER A 435 -36.67 -51.21 -5.54
C SER A 435 -35.31 -50.56 -5.78
N LYS A 436 -35.18 -49.66 -6.78
CA LYS A 436 -33.95 -48.92 -7.06
C LYS A 436 -33.81 -47.64 -6.23
N GLN A 437 -34.87 -47.23 -5.52
CA GLN A 437 -34.96 -45.99 -4.75
C GLN A 437 -35.17 -46.28 -3.25
N ASN A 438 -34.47 -47.28 -2.71
CA ASN A 438 -34.58 -47.67 -1.29
C ASN A 438 -34.42 -46.50 -0.32
N GLY A 439 -33.49 -45.57 -0.59
CA GLY A 439 -33.31 -44.37 0.25
C GLY A 439 -34.51 -43.42 0.25
N TYR A 440 -35.28 -43.33 -0.83
CA TYR A 440 -36.52 -42.55 -0.86
C TYR A 440 -37.65 -43.27 -0.12
N ALA A 441 -37.80 -44.58 -0.34
CA ALA A 441 -38.79 -45.39 0.35
C ALA A 441 -38.59 -45.32 1.87
N GLU A 442 -37.34 -45.44 2.34
CA GLU A 442 -37.00 -45.37 3.76
C GLU A 442 -37.27 -43.97 4.35
N ALA A 443 -36.91 -42.91 3.63
CA ALA A 443 -37.26 -41.54 4.02
C ALA A 443 -38.78 -41.36 4.18
N MET A 444 -39.58 -41.96 3.30
CA MET A 444 -41.04 -41.89 3.39
C MET A 444 -41.59 -42.78 4.53
N ARG A 445 -40.95 -43.92 4.86
CA ARG A 445 -41.27 -44.69 6.08
C ARG A 445 -41.02 -43.87 7.33
N THR A 446 -39.93 -43.11 7.38
CA THR A 446 -39.64 -42.18 8.48
C THR A 446 -40.73 -41.11 8.59
N VAL A 447 -41.10 -40.47 7.48
CA VAL A 447 -42.21 -39.49 7.47
C VAL A 447 -43.50 -40.13 7.96
N ARG A 448 -43.87 -41.32 7.48
CA ARG A 448 -45.04 -42.07 7.94
C ARG A 448 -45.01 -42.29 9.45
N THR A 449 -43.91 -42.82 9.97
CA THR A 449 -43.74 -43.07 11.41
C THR A 449 -43.90 -41.78 12.22
N SER A 450 -43.28 -40.67 11.79
CA SER A 450 -43.43 -39.37 12.46
C SER A 450 -44.88 -38.86 12.43
N VAL A 451 -45.60 -39.05 11.32
CA VAL A 451 -47.03 -38.69 11.22
C VAL A 451 -47.87 -39.52 12.18
N VAL A 452 -47.66 -40.85 12.23
CA VAL A 452 -48.39 -41.73 13.16
C VAL A 452 -48.09 -41.38 14.62
N LEU A 453 -46.81 -41.16 14.98
CA LEU A 453 -46.39 -40.81 16.35
C LEU A 453 -46.93 -39.46 16.82
N SER A 454 -47.01 -38.47 15.92
CA SER A 454 -47.59 -37.15 16.24
C SER A 454 -49.08 -37.19 16.62
N GLY A 455 -49.77 -38.30 16.35
CA GLY A 455 -51.18 -38.51 16.62
C GLY A 455 -51.44 -39.71 17.54
N ILE A 456 -50.50 -40.06 18.43
CA ILE A 456 -50.64 -41.25 19.29
C ILE A 456 -51.87 -41.18 20.21
N ASP A 457 -52.15 -40.00 20.77
CA ASP A 457 -53.32 -39.77 21.64
C ASP A 457 -54.59 -39.54 20.82
N LYS A 458 -54.48 -38.78 19.73
CA LYS A 458 -55.57 -38.51 18.78
C LYS A 458 -55.10 -38.82 17.36
N PRO A 459 -55.47 -39.99 16.81
CA PRO A 459 -55.05 -40.40 15.47
C PRO A 459 -55.45 -39.37 14.40
N HIS A 460 -54.49 -38.94 13.60
CA HIS A 460 -54.70 -38.03 12.46
C HIS A 460 -55.32 -38.78 11.29
N LYS A 461 -56.65 -38.93 11.29
CA LYS A 461 -57.36 -39.74 10.29
C LYS A 461 -57.35 -39.08 8.92
N VAL A 462 -57.56 -37.77 8.86
CA VAL A 462 -57.50 -36.98 7.63
C VAL A 462 -56.27 -36.08 7.64
N VAL A 463 -55.33 -36.35 6.72
CA VAL A 463 -54.04 -35.67 6.61
C VAL A 463 -53.95 -34.90 5.29
N MET A 464 -53.74 -33.60 5.35
CA MET A 464 -53.58 -32.75 4.17
C MET A 464 -52.11 -32.39 3.94
N LEU A 465 -51.64 -32.44 2.70
CA LEU A 465 -50.34 -31.91 2.30
C LEU A 465 -50.50 -30.60 1.54
N THR A 466 -49.77 -29.57 1.92
CA THR A 466 -49.73 -28.28 1.22
C THR A 466 -48.30 -27.72 1.16
N SER A 467 -48.10 -26.61 0.46
CA SER A 467 -46.78 -25.99 0.28
C SER A 467 -46.91 -24.47 0.12
N SER A 468 -45.82 -23.73 0.08
CA SER A 468 -45.86 -22.27 -0.15
C SER A 468 -46.15 -21.95 -1.60
N VAL A 469 -45.40 -22.59 -2.51
CA VAL A 469 -45.36 -22.31 -3.94
C VAL A 469 -45.48 -23.61 -4.76
N PRO A 470 -45.83 -23.52 -6.06
CA PRO A 470 -45.87 -24.69 -6.93
C PRO A 470 -44.52 -25.41 -7.02
N SER A 471 -44.54 -26.71 -7.36
CA SER A 471 -43.34 -27.53 -7.65
C SER A 471 -42.43 -27.86 -6.46
N GLU A 472 -42.90 -27.66 -5.22
CA GLU A 472 -42.20 -28.12 -4.00
C GLU A 472 -42.33 -29.64 -3.78
N GLY A 473 -43.24 -30.29 -4.51
CA GLY A 473 -43.42 -31.75 -4.52
C GLY A 473 -44.52 -32.28 -3.59
N LYS A 474 -45.47 -31.41 -3.20
CA LYS A 474 -46.71 -31.74 -2.47
C LYS A 474 -47.39 -33.02 -2.97
N SER A 475 -47.74 -33.07 -4.26
CA SER A 475 -48.46 -34.20 -4.87
C SER A 475 -47.64 -35.49 -4.88
N THR A 476 -46.33 -35.38 -5.13
CA THR A 476 -45.42 -36.53 -5.06
C THR A 476 -45.29 -37.06 -3.63
N SER A 477 -45.14 -36.18 -2.64
CA SER A 477 -45.10 -36.55 -1.24
C SER A 477 -46.44 -37.14 -0.78
N ALA A 478 -47.58 -36.61 -1.26
CA ALA A 478 -48.92 -37.09 -0.91
C ALA A 478 -49.14 -38.52 -1.41
N ILE A 479 -48.83 -38.79 -2.69
CA ILE A 479 -48.90 -40.14 -3.28
C ILE A 479 -48.03 -41.12 -2.48
N ASN A 480 -46.75 -40.78 -2.27
CA ASN A 480 -45.82 -41.72 -1.66
C ASN A 480 -46.09 -41.91 -0.15
N LEU A 481 -46.60 -40.89 0.54
CA LEU A 481 -47.06 -41.03 1.93
C LEU A 481 -48.31 -41.92 2.01
N ALA A 482 -49.28 -41.75 1.10
CA ALA A 482 -50.47 -42.60 1.03
C ALA A 482 -50.09 -44.07 0.82
N VAL A 483 -49.18 -44.35 -0.12
CA VAL A 483 -48.67 -45.71 -0.39
C VAL A 483 -47.92 -46.28 0.82
N ALA A 484 -47.14 -45.45 1.53
CA ALA A 484 -46.44 -45.90 2.74
C ALA A 484 -47.43 -46.25 3.87
N LEU A 485 -48.51 -45.50 4.03
CA LEU A 485 -49.59 -45.75 5.00
C LEU A 485 -50.41 -47.01 4.62
N ALA A 486 -50.61 -47.23 3.32
CA ALA A 486 -51.38 -48.36 2.77
C ALA A 486 -50.76 -49.74 3.05
N GLN A 487 -49.50 -49.77 3.48
CA GLN A 487 -48.86 -51.00 3.96
C GLN A 487 -49.45 -51.50 5.29
N MET A 488 -50.17 -50.64 6.03
CA MET A 488 -50.64 -50.93 7.39
C MET A 488 -52.14 -50.63 7.59
N GLU A 489 -52.73 -49.79 6.73
CA GLU A 489 -54.07 -49.23 6.89
C GLU A 489 -54.81 -49.20 5.55
N ARG A 490 -56.15 -49.11 5.53
CA ARG A 490 -56.89 -48.81 4.29
C ARG A 490 -56.87 -47.30 4.03
N VAL A 491 -56.28 -46.90 2.90
CA VAL A 491 -55.96 -45.50 2.61
C VAL A 491 -56.68 -45.00 1.35
N LEU A 492 -57.31 -43.83 1.49
CA LEU A 492 -57.84 -43.04 0.37
C LEU A 492 -56.95 -41.84 0.09
N LEU A 493 -56.49 -41.69 -1.15
CA LEU A 493 -55.80 -40.50 -1.65
C LEU A 493 -56.78 -39.61 -2.41
N ILE A 494 -56.91 -38.34 -1.99
CA ILE A 494 -57.79 -37.36 -2.63
C ILE A 494 -56.95 -36.30 -3.33
N ASP A 495 -57.21 -36.05 -4.62
CA ASP A 495 -56.65 -34.90 -5.36
C ASP A 495 -57.53 -33.66 -5.10
N GLY A 496 -57.20 -32.90 -4.06
CA GLY A 496 -57.86 -31.64 -3.71
C GLY A 496 -57.36 -30.43 -4.51
N ASP A 497 -56.35 -30.58 -5.38
CA ASP A 497 -55.89 -29.52 -6.29
C ASP A 497 -56.73 -29.52 -7.58
N MET A 498 -58.00 -29.10 -7.46
CA MET A 498 -58.91 -28.99 -8.60
C MET A 498 -58.47 -27.96 -9.65
N ARG A 499 -57.48 -27.11 -9.35
CA ARG A 499 -56.98 -26.08 -10.28
C ARG A 499 -55.94 -26.64 -11.23
N LYS A 500 -55.03 -27.45 -10.70
CA LYS A 500 -53.99 -28.13 -11.47
C LYS A 500 -53.88 -29.58 -11.01
N PRO A 501 -54.89 -30.41 -11.33
CA PRO A 501 -54.90 -31.81 -10.89
C PRO A 501 -53.71 -32.55 -11.48
N THR A 502 -53.02 -33.31 -10.62
CA THR A 502 -51.80 -34.02 -11.03
C THR A 502 -51.87 -35.51 -10.74
N ILE A 503 -52.65 -35.95 -9.75
CA ILE A 503 -52.60 -37.34 -9.26
C ILE A 503 -53.03 -38.31 -10.36
N ALA A 504 -54.15 -38.03 -11.05
CA ALA A 504 -54.64 -38.90 -12.12
C ALA A 504 -53.60 -39.13 -13.22
N LYS A 505 -52.95 -38.06 -13.68
CA LYS A 505 -51.89 -38.12 -14.69
C LYS A 505 -50.66 -38.89 -14.20
N VAL A 506 -50.32 -38.70 -12.92
CA VAL A 506 -49.11 -39.24 -12.30
C VAL A 506 -49.23 -40.74 -12.00
N LEU A 507 -50.45 -41.21 -11.69
CA LEU A 507 -50.78 -42.62 -11.45
C LEU A 507 -51.25 -43.36 -12.71
N GLY A 508 -51.33 -42.71 -13.87
CA GLY A 508 -51.79 -43.34 -15.10
C GLY A 508 -53.29 -43.64 -15.14
N LEU A 509 -54.09 -42.96 -14.33
CA LEU A 509 -55.54 -43.10 -14.29
C LEU A 509 -56.21 -42.44 -15.51
N PRO A 510 -57.41 -42.91 -15.93
CA PRO A 510 -58.08 -42.36 -17.10
C PRO A 510 -58.31 -40.84 -16.96
N PRO A 511 -57.94 -40.03 -17.98
CA PRO A 511 -58.17 -38.60 -17.94
C PRO A 511 -59.68 -38.30 -17.91
N ASN A 512 -60.08 -37.25 -17.20
CA ASN A 512 -61.48 -36.82 -17.04
C ASN A 512 -62.40 -37.84 -16.34
N SER A 513 -61.85 -38.78 -15.59
CA SER A 513 -62.65 -39.61 -14.68
C SER A 513 -63.46 -38.71 -13.72
N PRO A 514 -64.74 -39.02 -13.43
CA PRO A 514 -65.49 -38.29 -12.42
C PRO A 514 -64.77 -38.37 -11.07
N GLY A 515 -64.79 -37.29 -10.30
CA GLY A 515 -63.99 -37.19 -9.08
C GLY A 515 -64.59 -36.25 -8.05
N LEU A 516 -63.74 -35.68 -7.20
CA LEU A 516 -64.12 -34.84 -6.06
C LEU A 516 -65.05 -33.69 -6.48
N SER A 517 -64.77 -32.99 -7.58
CA SER A 517 -65.63 -31.90 -8.06
C SER A 517 -67.03 -32.40 -8.43
N ASN A 518 -67.13 -33.56 -9.06
CA ASN A 518 -68.39 -34.16 -9.49
C ASN A 518 -69.25 -34.61 -8.31
N VAL A 519 -68.63 -35.25 -7.31
CA VAL A 519 -69.31 -35.72 -6.09
C VAL A 519 -69.84 -34.54 -5.28
N VAL A 520 -69.01 -33.53 -5.03
CA VAL A 520 -69.41 -32.35 -4.24
C VAL A 520 -70.48 -31.53 -4.98
N ALA A 521 -70.40 -31.44 -6.31
CA ALA A 521 -71.45 -30.82 -7.13
C ALA A 521 -72.76 -31.64 -7.15
N GLY A 522 -72.73 -32.93 -6.81
CA GLY A 522 -73.88 -33.85 -6.88
C GLY A 522 -74.19 -34.35 -8.29
N THR A 523 -73.19 -34.36 -9.17
CA THR A 523 -73.33 -34.79 -10.58
C THR A 523 -72.97 -36.25 -10.82
N SER A 524 -72.36 -36.92 -9.84
CA SER A 524 -71.96 -38.33 -9.91
C SER A 524 -72.05 -38.97 -8.52
N VAL A 525 -72.23 -40.30 -8.49
CA VAL A 525 -72.27 -41.08 -7.24
C VAL A 525 -70.84 -41.30 -6.72
N LEU A 526 -70.66 -41.32 -5.40
CA LEU A 526 -69.34 -41.44 -4.76
C LEU A 526 -68.60 -42.72 -5.18
N ASP A 527 -69.29 -43.86 -5.20
CA ASP A 527 -68.68 -45.17 -5.46
C ASP A 527 -68.12 -45.26 -6.90
N ASP A 528 -68.73 -44.57 -7.86
CA ASP A 528 -68.25 -44.50 -9.26
C ASP A 528 -67.02 -43.58 -9.43
N CYS A 529 -66.72 -42.74 -8.44
CA CYS A 529 -65.64 -41.75 -8.49
C CYS A 529 -64.36 -42.23 -7.79
N ILE A 530 -64.43 -43.31 -7.02
CA ILE A 530 -63.29 -43.89 -6.31
C ILE A 530 -62.65 -44.95 -7.20
N LEU A 531 -61.37 -44.77 -7.52
CA LEU A 531 -60.60 -45.68 -8.37
C LEU A 531 -59.55 -46.42 -7.54
N HIS A 532 -59.55 -47.74 -7.62
CA HIS A 532 -58.53 -48.56 -6.96
C HIS A 532 -57.26 -48.63 -7.81
N VAL A 533 -56.09 -48.47 -7.18
CA VAL A 533 -54.78 -48.61 -7.82
C VAL A 533 -54.11 -49.88 -7.30
N GLU A 534 -54.20 -50.97 -8.07
CA GLU A 534 -53.73 -52.31 -7.68
C GLU A 534 -52.26 -52.33 -7.26
N ASP A 535 -51.36 -51.72 -8.05
CA ASP A 535 -49.92 -51.72 -7.78
C ASP A 535 -49.55 -51.09 -6.42
N ALA A 536 -50.36 -50.15 -5.95
CA ALA A 536 -50.12 -49.36 -4.75
C ALA A 536 -51.00 -49.73 -3.56
N ASN A 537 -52.02 -50.58 -3.78
CA ASN A 537 -53.03 -50.93 -2.79
C ASN A 537 -53.67 -49.70 -2.11
N ILE A 538 -53.97 -48.66 -2.91
CA ILE A 538 -54.66 -47.45 -2.44
C ILE A 538 -55.90 -47.19 -3.29
N ASP A 539 -56.90 -46.58 -2.66
CA ASP A 539 -58.02 -45.99 -3.37
C ASP A 539 -57.74 -44.52 -3.66
N VAL A 540 -58.19 -44.02 -4.80
CA VAL A 540 -57.91 -42.68 -5.28
C VAL A 540 -59.20 -41.99 -5.69
N LEU A 541 -59.49 -40.84 -5.07
CA LEU A 541 -60.50 -39.90 -5.52
C LEU A 541 -59.81 -38.78 -6.29
N THR A 542 -59.88 -38.83 -7.62
CA THR A 542 -59.29 -37.78 -8.47
C THR A 542 -60.02 -36.44 -8.30
N ALA A 543 -59.46 -35.35 -8.80
CA ALA A 543 -60.10 -34.04 -8.68
C ALA A 543 -61.42 -33.93 -9.47
N GLY A 544 -61.58 -34.77 -10.51
CA GLY A 544 -62.67 -34.68 -11.47
C GLY A 544 -62.45 -33.61 -12.53
N LEU A 545 -63.54 -33.19 -13.19
CA LEU A 545 -63.50 -32.07 -14.13
C LEU A 545 -63.19 -30.78 -13.37
N VAL A 546 -62.27 -29.97 -13.91
CA VAL A 546 -61.88 -28.68 -13.31
C VAL A 546 -63.11 -27.76 -13.26
N PRO A 547 -63.63 -27.43 -12.07
CA PRO A 547 -64.82 -26.60 -11.95
C PRO A 547 -64.46 -25.11 -12.15
N PRO A 548 -65.42 -24.26 -12.54
CA PRO A 548 -65.18 -22.81 -12.69
C PRO A 548 -64.79 -22.15 -11.36
N ASN A 549 -65.39 -22.58 -10.24
CA ASN A 549 -65.14 -22.07 -8.89
C ASN A 549 -64.75 -23.19 -7.90
N PRO A 550 -63.49 -23.66 -7.87
CA PRO A 550 -63.05 -24.71 -6.95
C PRO A 550 -63.25 -24.39 -5.46
N LEU A 551 -62.96 -23.13 -5.07
CA LEU A 551 -63.02 -22.69 -3.68
C LEU A 551 -64.43 -22.80 -3.08
N GLU A 552 -65.45 -22.49 -3.87
CA GLU A 552 -66.85 -22.54 -3.45
C GLU A 552 -67.28 -23.97 -3.11
N LEU A 553 -66.93 -24.93 -3.98
CA LEU A 553 -67.17 -26.34 -3.75
C LEU A 553 -66.45 -26.84 -2.49
N LEU A 554 -65.16 -26.49 -2.33
CA LEU A 554 -64.37 -26.89 -1.16
C LEU A 554 -64.84 -26.25 0.14
N SER A 555 -65.50 -25.10 0.07
CA SER A 555 -66.11 -24.42 1.24
C SER A 555 -67.51 -24.90 1.59
N SER A 556 -68.10 -25.76 0.75
CA SER A 556 -69.49 -26.21 0.92
C SER A 556 -69.63 -27.23 2.05
N GLN A 557 -70.81 -27.27 2.68
CA GLN A 557 -71.13 -28.30 3.69
C GLN A 557 -71.05 -29.71 3.09
N LYS A 558 -71.38 -29.86 1.80
CA LYS A 558 -71.27 -31.15 1.09
C LYS A 558 -69.85 -31.71 1.09
N PHE A 559 -68.82 -30.86 0.99
CA PHE A 559 -67.44 -31.31 1.09
C PHE A 559 -67.11 -31.79 2.50
N MET A 560 -67.55 -31.06 3.54
CA MET A 560 -67.37 -31.48 4.93
C MET A 560 -68.05 -32.82 5.21
N ASP A 561 -69.30 -32.98 4.77
CA ASP A 561 -70.08 -34.21 4.95
C ASP A 561 -69.45 -35.38 4.18
N LEU A 562 -68.89 -35.10 2.99
CA LEU A 562 -68.15 -36.10 2.21
C LEU A 562 -66.92 -36.59 2.95
N ILE A 563 -66.09 -35.69 3.49
CA ILE A 563 -64.90 -36.08 4.24
C ILE A 563 -65.29 -36.87 5.51
N ALA A 564 -66.34 -36.44 6.21
CA ALA A 564 -66.87 -37.17 7.37
C ALA A 564 -67.32 -38.59 6.98
N LYS A 565 -68.11 -38.74 5.91
CA LYS A 565 -68.56 -40.04 5.41
C LYS A 565 -67.40 -40.95 4.99
N LEU A 566 -66.41 -40.40 4.27
CA LEU A 566 -65.23 -41.16 3.86
C LEU A 566 -64.40 -41.59 5.08
N SER A 567 -64.35 -40.75 6.11
CA SER A 567 -63.64 -41.07 7.36
C SER A 567 -64.28 -42.22 8.13
N GLU A 568 -65.52 -42.62 7.86
CA GLU A 568 -66.11 -43.84 8.44
C GLU A 568 -65.61 -45.11 7.74
N THR A 569 -65.29 -45.01 6.44
CA THR A 569 -64.96 -46.17 5.59
C THR A 569 -63.47 -46.47 5.56
N TYR A 570 -62.64 -45.44 5.51
CA TYR A 570 -61.19 -45.54 5.41
C TYR A 570 -60.51 -45.36 6.77
N ASP A 571 -59.41 -46.05 6.98
CA ASP A 571 -58.61 -45.90 8.19
C ASP A 571 -57.76 -44.63 8.11
N ARG A 572 -57.37 -44.22 6.89
CA ARG A 572 -56.64 -42.98 6.61
C ARG A 572 -57.09 -42.30 5.33
N ILE A 573 -57.13 -40.97 5.34
CA ILE A 573 -57.37 -40.14 4.16
C ILE A 573 -56.19 -39.19 4.00
N VAL A 574 -55.58 -39.18 2.80
CA VAL A 574 -54.49 -38.25 2.43
C VAL A 574 -54.99 -37.31 1.35
N ILE A 575 -54.92 -36.00 1.57
CA ILE A 575 -55.42 -34.97 0.65
C ILE A 575 -54.24 -34.18 0.08
N ASP A 576 -54.03 -34.21 -1.24
CA ASP A 576 -53.18 -33.24 -1.93
C ASP A 576 -53.92 -31.92 -2.08
N SER A 577 -53.25 -30.80 -1.81
CA SER A 577 -53.88 -29.47 -1.85
C SER A 577 -53.01 -28.46 -2.59
N PRO A 578 -53.60 -27.39 -3.16
CA PRO A 578 -52.84 -26.35 -3.84
C PRO A 578 -51.97 -25.53 -2.86
N PRO A 579 -50.95 -24.80 -3.34
CA PRO A 579 -50.05 -24.05 -2.49
C PRO A 579 -50.73 -22.86 -1.79
N THR A 580 -50.40 -22.63 -0.51
CA THR A 580 -51.01 -21.63 0.38
C THR A 580 -50.84 -20.18 -0.07
N LEU A 581 -49.79 -19.86 -0.83
CA LEU A 581 -49.57 -18.49 -1.30
C LEU A 581 -50.32 -18.19 -2.59
N LEU A 582 -50.64 -19.21 -3.38
CA LEU A 582 -51.28 -19.03 -4.67
C LEU A 582 -52.79 -18.87 -4.54
N VAL A 583 -53.43 -19.67 -3.68
CA VAL A 583 -54.89 -19.71 -3.51
C VAL A 583 -55.29 -20.04 -2.09
N SER A 584 -56.55 -19.75 -1.74
CA SER A 584 -57.11 -19.98 -0.40
C SER A 584 -57.68 -21.38 -0.18
N ASP A 585 -57.74 -22.21 -1.22
CA ASP A 585 -58.35 -23.54 -1.21
C ASP A 585 -57.78 -24.44 -0.09
N SER A 586 -56.45 -24.45 0.11
CA SER A 586 -55.82 -25.23 1.19
C SER A 586 -56.14 -24.70 2.59
N LEU A 587 -56.34 -23.39 2.74
CA LEU A 587 -56.77 -22.79 4.01
C LEU A 587 -58.21 -23.21 4.37
N VAL A 588 -59.10 -23.29 3.37
CA VAL A 588 -60.48 -23.75 3.58
C VAL A 588 -60.52 -25.24 3.89
N MET A 589 -59.84 -26.06 3.09
CA MET A 589 -59.76 -27.51 3.33
C MET A 589 -59.13 -27.85 4.69
N SER A 590 -58.22 -27.03 5.19
CA SER A 590 -57.59 -27.26 6.51
C SER A 590 -58.56 -27.30 7.69
N LYS A 591 -59.80 -26.83 7.51
CA LYS A 591 -60.86 -26.92 8.53
C LYS A 591 -61.53 -28.30 8.59
N ALA A 592 -61.37 -29.10 7.55
CA ALA A 592 -61.97 -30.43 7.39
C ALA A 592 -61.01 -31.58 7.72
N VAL A 593 -59.79 -31.26 8.20
CA VAL A 593 -58.72 -32.25 8.38
C VAL A 593 -58.20 -32.26 9.80
N ASP A 594 -57.63 -33.38 10.23
CA ASP A 594 -57.04 -33.55 11.56
C ASP A 594 -55.60 -33.05 11.62
N ALA A 595 -54.88 -33.13 10.51
CA ALA A 595 -53.48 -32.74 10.42
C ALA A 595 -53.12 -32.11 9.06
N VAL A 596 -52.22 -31.13 9.11
CA VAL A 596 -51.60 -30.50 7.95
C VAL A 596 -50.10 -30.72 7.97
N LEU A 597 -49.58 -31.24 6.86
CA LEU A 597 -48.16 -31.39 6.58
C LEU A 597 -47.73 -30.33 5.58
N TYR A 598 -46.66 -29.61 5.92
CA TYR A 598 -46.13 -28.56 5.07
C TYR A 598 -44.90 -29.04 4.30
N VAL A 599 -44.95 -29.02 2.97
CA VAL A 599 -43.85 -29.48 2.12
C VAL A 599 -43.01 -28.29 1.70
N ILE A 600 -41.72 -28.32 2.04
CA ILE A 600 -40.73 -27.28 1.67
C ILE A 600 -39.69 -27.89 0.76
N ARG A 601 -39.31 -27.21 -0.32
CA ARG A 601 -38.21 -27.66 -1.18
C ARG A 601 -36.86 -27.14 -0.70
N SER A 602 -35.95 -28.07 -0.41
CA SER A 602 -34.57 -27.77 0.01
C SER A 602 -33.80 -26.97 -1.05
N ASP A 603 -32.94 -26.05 -0.60
CA ASP A 603 -32.08 -25.16 -1.41
C ASP A 603 -32.85 -24.27 -2.42
N THR A 604 -34.18 -24.18 -2.32
CA THR A 604 -35.01 -23.48 -3.33
C THR A 604 -36.06 -22.59 -2.71
N THR A 605 -36.79 -23.06 -1.70
CA THR A 605 -37.88 -22.29 -1.10
C THR A 605 -37.31 -21.18 -0.23
N ALA A 606 -37.68 -19.94 -0.54
CA ALA A 606 -37.28 -18.77 0.23
C ALA A 606 -37.94 -18.79 1.62
N GLN A 607 -37.17 -18.43 2.64
CA GLN A 607 -37.62 -18.40 4.04
C GLN A 607 -38.89 -17.56 4.23
N ASN A 608 -38.95 -16.38 3.60
CA ASN A 608 -40.11 -15.50 3.70
C ASN A 608 -41.37 -16.15 3.11
N ALA A 609 -41.27 -16.86 1.99
CA ALA A 609 -42.41 -17.54 1.38
C ALA A 609 -42.98 -18.65 2.29
N ALA A 610 -42.09 -19.48 2.86
CA ALA A 610 -42.49 -20.51 3.82
C ALA A 610 -43.11 -19.91 5.08
N ARG A 611 -42.49 -18.88 5.64
CA ARG A 611 -43.00 -18.18 6.83
C ARG A 611 -44.38 -17.58 6.58
N THR A 612 -44.60 -16.92 5.44
CA THR A 612 -45.91 -16.37 5.09
C THR A 612 -46.96 -17.48 4.94
N GLY A 613 -46.64 -18.58 4.26
CA GLY A 613 -47.59 -19.68 4.06
C GLY A 613 -47.96 -20.39 5.37
N VAL A 614 -46.98 -20.65 6.23
CA VAL A 614 -47.19 -21.16 7.60
C VAL A 614 -48.05 -20.21 8.43
N ASN A 615 -47.77 -18.91 8.39
CA ASN A 615 -48.54 -17.93 9.15
C ASN A 615 -50.00 -17.85 8.67
N ARG A 616 -50.26 -18.01 7.36
CA ARG A 616 -51.63 -18.09 6.83
C ARG A 616 -52.38 -19.33 7.35
N LEU A 617 -51.71 -20.48 7.43
CA LEU A 617 -52.29 -21.70 8.03
C LEU A 617 -52.56 -21.52 9.52
N ARG A 618 -51.62 -20.96 10.29
CA ARG A 618 -51.81 -20.65 11.71
C ARG A 618 -52.96 -19.67 11.93
N ALA A 619 -53.08 -18.62 11.11
CA ALA A 619 -54.18 -17.67 11.16
C ALA A 619 -55.55 -18.32 10.85
N ALA A 620 -55.57 -19.31 9.95
CA ALA A 620 -56.76 -20.13 9.68
C ALA A 620 -57.04 -21.19 10.76
N LYS A 621 -56.21 -21.27 11.80
CA LYS A 621 -56.24 -22.31 12.85
C LYS A 621 -56.13 -23.73 12.29
N ALA A 622 -55.38 -23.89 11.20
CA ALA A 622 -55.09 -25.19 10.63
C ALA A 622 -54.26 -26.05 11.62
N PRO A 623 -54.53 -27.36 11.75
CA PRO A 623 -53.77 -28.25 12.63
C PRO A 623 -52.42 -28.63 12.02
N LEU A 624 -51.48 -27.68 11.99
CA LEU A 624 -50.16 -27.82 11.40
C LEU A 624 -49.23 -28.64 12.31
N ILE A 625 -48.99 -29.91 11.96
CA ILE A 625 -48.23 -30.84 12.82
C ILE A 625 -46.74 -30.91 12.47
N GLY A 626 -46.34 -30.53 11.26
CA GLY A 626 -44.93 -30.61 10.88
C GLY A 626 -44.60 -30.33 9.42
N VAL A 627 -43.29 -30.35 9.13
CA VAL A 627 -42.72 -30.06 7.82
C VAL A 627 -42.05 -31.28 7.21
N ILE A 628 -42.25 -31.49 5.90
CA ILE A 628 -41.47 -32.42 5.07
C ILE A 628 -40.49 -31.59 4.25
N LEU A 629 -39.19 -31.72 4.52
CA LEU A 629 -38.15 -31.09 3.70
C LEU A 629 -37.85 -31.99 2.50
N ASN A 630 -38.33 -31.59 1.33
CA ASN A 630 -38.30 -32.38 0.10
C ASN A 630 -37.14 -32.01 -0.81
N LYS A 631 -36.72 -32.96 -1.66
CA LYS A 631 -35.63 -32.84 -2.63
C LYS A 631 -34.29 -32.47 -1.99
N VAL A 632 -34.01 -33.03 -0.82
CA VAL A 632 -32.75 -32.81 -0.10
C VAL A 632 -31.60 -33.46 -0.85
N ASN A 633 -30.52 -32.70 -1.07
CA ASN A 633 -29.29 -33.25 -1.61
C ASN A 633 -28.49 -33.97 -0.51
N MET A 634 -28.72 -35.28 -0.36
CA MET A 634 -28.09 -36.10 0.69
C MET A 634 -26.56 -36.02 0.72
N LYS A 635 -25.91 -35.86 -0.45
CA LYS A 635 -24.44 -35.72 -0.50
C LYS A 635 -23.95 -34.42 0.13
N ARG A 636 -24.73 -33.35 -0.01
CA ARG A 636 -24.43 -32.05 0.62
C ARG A 636 -24.85 -32.08 2.09
N ALA A 637 -26.02 -32.62 2.40
CA ALA A 637 -26.51 -32.76 3.78
C ALA A 637 -25.53 -33.55 4.68
N ALA A 638 -24.92 -34.63 4.18
CA ALA A 638 -23.90 -35.39 4.91
C ALA A 638 -22.60 -34.60 5.17
N GLN A 639 -22.30 -33.57 4.36
CA GLN A 639 -21.17 -32.67 4.59
C GLN A 639 -21.47 -31.59 5.64
N TYR A 640 -22.76 -31.27 5.86
CA TYR A 640 -23.19 -30.31 6.88
C TYR A 640 -23.22 -30.94 8.29
N TYR A 641 -23.44 -32.26 8.44
CA TYR A 641 -23.45 -32.93 9.73
C TYR A 641 -22.77 -34.31 9.72
N GLY A 642 -21.72 -34.46 10.54
CA GLY A 642 -21.07 -35.74 10.79
C GLY A 642 -21.85 -36.69 11.71
N THR A 643 -22.89 -36.21 12.41
CA THR A 643 -23.51 -36.96 13.52
C THR A 643 -24.94 -37.43 13.22
N TYR A 644 -25.77 -36.60 12.56
CA TYR A 644 -27.15 -36.98 12.19
C TYR A 644 -27.24 -37.84 10.91
N SER A 645 -26.16 -37.85 10.11
CA SER A 645 -26.02 -38.75 8.97
C SER A 645 -25.97 -40.22 9.37
N SER A 646 -25.69 -40.56 10.63
CA SER A 646 -25.56 -41.96 11.05
C SER A 646 -26.88 -42.73 10.94
N TYR A 647 -28.03 -42.09 11.18
CA TYR A 647 -29.34 -42.73 11.10
C TYR A 647 -29.80 -42.99 9.66
N TYR A 648 -29.50 -42.07 8.73
CA TYR A 648 -29.81 -42.24 7.30
C TYR A 648 -28.75 -43.04 6.52
N ALA A 649 -27.49 -43.03 6.95
CA ALA A 649 -26.42 -43.88 6.39
C ALA A 649 -26.58 -45.35 6.79
N TYR A 650 -27.26 -45.64 7.91
CA TYR A 650 -27.53 -47.01 8.35
C TYR A 650 -28.44 -47.77 7.37
N GLY A 651 -29.43 -47.09 6.78
CA GLY A 651 -30.31 -47.69 5.76
C GLY A 651 -29.58 -48.13 4.48
N ASP A 652 -28.56 -47.38 4.06
CA ASP A 652 -27.74 -47.71 2.88
C ASP A 652 -26.72 -48.82 3.18
N TYR A 653 -26.31 -48.98 4.46
CA TYR A 653 -25.42 -50.06 4.92
C TYR A 653 -26.15 -51.40 5.05
N VAL A 654 -27.40 -51.42 5.51
CA VAL A 654 -28.15 -52.67 5.78
C VAL A 654 -28.74 -53.30 4.50
N TYR A 655 -29.00 -52.52 3.45
CA TYR A 655 -29.58 -53.01 2.18
C TYR A 655 -28.65 -52.91 0.96
N GLY A 656 -27.34 -52.74 1.17
CA GLY A 656 -26.36 -52.73 0.09
C GLY A 656 -26.19 -54.10 -0.58
N SER A 657 -26.80 -54.28 -1.75
CA SER A 657 -26.51 -55.43 -2.62
C SER A 657 -25.00 -55.49 -2.90
N SER A 658 -24.39 -56.64 -2.62
CA SER A 658 -23.02 -56.96 -2.97
C SER A 658 -22.83 -56.85 -4.49
N LYS A 659 -22.37 -55.70 -4.99
CA LYS A 659 -21.71 -55.66 -6.30
C LYS A 659 -20.23 -55.91 -6.09
N LYS A 660 -19.85 -57.19 -6.13
CA LYS A 660 -18.52 -57.58 -6.59
C LYS A 660 -18.32 -56.95 -7.97
N LYS A 661 -17.26 -56.15 -8.10
CA LYS A 661 -16.70 -55.80 -9.40
C LYS A 661 -16.03 -57.05 -9.93
N ASP A 662 -16.55 -57.59 -11.02
CA ASP A 662 -15.75 -58.28 -12.02
C ASP A 662 -15.45 -57.30 -13.15
#